data_AF-A0A3P8LAF5-F1
#
_entry.id   AF-A0A3P8LAF5-F1
#
_cell.length_a   1.000
_cell.length_b   1.000
_cell.length_c   1.000
_cell.angle_alpha   90.00
_cell.angle_beta   90.00
_cell.angle_gamma   90.00
#
_symmetry.space_group_name_H-M   'P 1'
#
loop_
_entity.id
_entity.type
_entity.pdbx_description
1 polymer ?
#
loop_
_entity_poly.entity_id
_entity_poly.type
_entity_poly.pdbx_seq_one_letter_code
_entity_poly.pdbx_strand_id
1 'polypeptide(L)'
;MYIFKFADIGEGLHEGTVGEIPIKIGDKVKEGQTLFSVETDKVASEIPSPVDGIIKEIRMKSGDVIHVGQEIIVIDDGKGTSVETPVVKNETTSNSTTSYYVFKFADIGEGLHEGTVGEIPIKIGDKVKEGQKLFSVETDKVASEIPSPVDGIVKEIRMKSGDLIHVGQEIIVIDAGDKNPTTSFATNTVKKETEEEKCLVGDAPNSSELIDLNFDSLSASTSAVEVDKVEIQTPSYESIDDEDSISFSTEGKKYDGKVDEEFDVVIIGGGPGGYLAAEELGKAGKKILIVEKEFWGGVCLNIGCIPTKAMLKSTDVLETVLNAASYGVVGNLDKLKIDLQKTWVKMHERKKGVVDQISSSVKKLMIASKCKIEEGEAEFVGAREIKVNNKVYRGKNVILATGSHSRRLRALPGFKAGYEKNYVLSSREAINYDSKLPSSIVIVGGGVVGVEFAQVFASAGSKVTIIQNQNHLLPGIDHDVTNEIVKHLEKHGVQIIYNATSTGLSNKNELVYEIGGTERKIKADVYLIAVGRIPSSQGLAEIGVNVGVREEVPVDEKMRTNVKNVYAIGDLTGQNMLAHVAYQHALIAVGNILGENVRYHNKPVPGCIYTNPEIAFIGLTEEEAKEKGHNVFISKYLFSFLGKAIATKQTSGFVKLIVDREYGQILGAHIIGAHATDYISEIALAMEQEVSVKEIAYTIHPHPTYSEIIWEAARSAALKLYLEEHKK
;
A
#
# COMPACT_ATOMS: atom_id res chain seq x y z
N MET A 1 34.84 33.98 16.54
CA MET A 1 35.34 33.44 15.27
C MET A 1 34.23 32.57 14.72
N TYR A 2 33.48 33.13 13.79
CA TYR A 2 32.45 32.43 13.05
C TYR A 2 33.10 31.71 11.87
N ILE A 3 32.88 30.40 11.77
CA ILE A 3 33.38 29.60 10.65
C ILE A 3 32.21 29.41 9.68
N PHE A 4 32.29 30.08 8.55
CA PHE A 4 31.32 29.94 7.48
C PHE A 4 31.51 28.58 6.81
N LYS A 5 30.51 27.71 7.01
CA LYS A 5 30.40 26.43 6.31
C LYS A 5 29.42 26.57 5.16
N PHE A 6 29.70 25.90 4.04
CA PHE A 6 28.79 25.88 2.91
C PHE A 6 27.49 25.15 3.31
N ALA A 7 26.41 25.89 3.54
CA ALA A 7 25.14 25.34 3.99
C ALA A 7 24.02 25.75 3.03
N ASP A 8 23.30 24.73 2.54
CA ASP A 8 22.02 24.71 1.83
C ASP A 8 21.77 25.75 0.73
N ILE A 9 22.39 25.53 -0.43
CA ILE A 9 21.86 26.02 -1.71
C ILE A 9 20.84 25.01 -2.23
N GLY A 10 19.62 25.03 -1.71
CA GLY A 10 18.45 24.32 -2.26
C GLY A 10 18.47 22.79 -2.19
N GLU A 11 17.29 22.17 -2.22
CA GLU A 11 17.14 20.70 -2.18
C GLU A 11 17.81 20.05 -3.40
N GLY A 12 18.83 19.22 -3.16
CA GLY A 12 19.42 18.32 -4.16
C GLY A 12 20.79 18.70 -4.74
N LEU A 13 21.52 19.66 -4.16
CA LEU A 13 22.88 20.05 -4.58
C LEU A 13 23.91 19.72 -3.50
N HIS A 14 24.92 18.89 -3.82
CA HIS A 14 25.95 18.41 -2.88
C HIS A 14 27.32 19.10 -3.03
N GLU A 15 27.57 19.76 -4.17
CA GLU A 15 28.80 20.49 -4.49
C GLU A 15 28.52 21.69 -5.40
N GLY A 16 29.43 22.66 -5.41
CA GLY A 16 29.36 23.82 -6.32
C GLY A 16 30.75 24.35 -6.65
N THR A 17 30.91 24.95 -7.82
CA THR A 17 32.19 25.55 -8.24
C THR A 17 32.23 27.01 -7.82
N VAL A 18 33.28 27.42 -7.12
CA VAL A 18 33.45 28.80 -6.64
C VAL A 18 33.70 29.74 -7.83
N GLY A 19 32.82 30.71 -8.00
CA GLY A 19 32.94 31.77 -9.00
C GLY A 19 33.82 32.92 -8.52
N GLU A 20 33.29 34.14 -8.52
CA GLU A 20 34.02 35.34 -8.11
C GLU A 20 34.01 35.50 -6.59
N ILE A 21 35.16 35.90 -6.02
CA ILE A 21 35.31 36.21 -4.60
C ILE A 21 35.64 37.71 -4.47
N PRO A 22 34.64 38.59 -4.27
CA PRO A 22 34.84 40.03 -4.24
C PRO A 22 35.51 40.57 -2.95
N ILE A 23 35.69 39.73 -1.93
CA ILE A 23 36.24 40.10 -0.62
C ILE A 23 37.73 39.73 -0.47
N LYS A 24 38.45 40.43 0.40
CA LYS A 24 39.85 40.15 0.76
C LYS A 24 40.01 39.94 2.27
N ILE A 25 41.06 39.21 2.65
CA ILE A 25 41.44 39.05 4.06
C ILE A 25 41.73 40.44 4.66
N GLY A 26 41.06 40.77 5.76
CA GLY A 26 41.12 42.07 6.43
C GLY A 26 39.93 43.00 6.13
N ASP A 27 39.07 42.67 5.17
CA ASP A 27 37.89 43.48 4.85
C ASP A 27 36.83 43.38 5.96
N LYS A 28 36.14 44.51 6.21
CA LYS A 28 34.94 44.56 7.06
C LYS A 28 33.72 44.21 6.22
N VAL A 29 33.01 43.15 6.61
CA VAL A 29 31.77 42.70 5.97
C VAL A 29 30.58 42.89 6.91
N LYS A 30 29.42 43.20 6.34
CA LYS A 30 28.14 43.24 7.05
C LYS A 30 27.30 41.99 6.78
N GLU A 31 26.45 41.61 7.71
CA GLU A 31 25.41 40.60 7.49
C GLU A 31 24.58 40.95 6.25
N GLY A 32 24.38 39.97 5.35
CA GLY A 32 23.74 40.14 4.04
C GLY A 32 24.67 40.56 2.89
N GLN A 33 25.92 40.94 3.15
CA GLN A 33 26.87 41.35 2.09
C GLN A 33 27.43 40.14 1.34
N THR A 34 27.43 40.15 0.00
CA THR A 34 27.97 39.06 -0.83
C THR A 34 29.44 38.77 -0.51
N LEU A 35 29.73 37.51 -0.19
CA LEU A 35 31.07 37.00 0.11
C LEU A 35 31.73 36.38 -1.13
N PHE A 36 30.99 35.59 -1.91
CA PHE A 36 31.44 34.92 -3.14
C PHE A 36 30.24 34.41 -3.95
N SER A 37 30.44 34.08 -5.22
CA SER A 37 29.44 33.38 -6.03
C SER A 37 29.75 31.90 -6.18
N VAL A 38 28.72 31.08 -6.37
CA VAL A 38 28.84 29.65 -6.66
C VAL A 38 28.03 29.30 -7.89
N GLU A 39 28.67 28.58 -8.80
CA GLU A 39 28.06 28.02 -9.99
C GLU A 39 27.78 26.53 -9.79
N THR A 40 26.53 26.14 -10.04
CA THR A 40 26.08 24.75 -10.09
C THR A 40 25.59 24.42 -11.50
N ASP A 41 25.34 23.15 -11.76
CA ASP A 41 24.79 22.65 -13.04
C ASP A 41 23.43 23.27 -13.41
N LYS A 42 22.73 23.88 -12.45
CA LYS A 42 21.40 24.47 -12.65
C LYS A 42 21.33 25.98 -12.44
N VAL A 43 22.08 26.57 -11.51
CA VAL A 43 21.99 28.00 -11.14
C VAL A 43 23.33 28.56 -10.65
N ALA A 44 23.62 29.83 -10.97
CA ALA A 44 24.67 30.63 -10.32
C ALA A 44 24.05 31.47 -9.18
N SER A 45 24.56 31.36 -7.96
CA SER A 45 24.02 32.03 -6.77
C SER A 45 25.09 32.82 -6.01
N GLU A 46 24.75 34.01 -5.53
CA GLU A 46 25.60 34.82 -4.65
C GLU A 46 25.38 34.43 -3.19
N ILE A 47 26.46 34.22 -2.45
CA ILE A 47 26.42 33.77 -1.06
C ILE A 47 26.67 34.96 -0.12
N PRO A 48 25.67 35.40 0.66
CA PRO A 48 25.81 36.53 1.59
C PRO A 48 26.47 36.14 2.92
N SER A 49 27.06 37.13 3.59
CA SER A 49 27.62 36.96 4.94
C SER A 49 26.50 36.75 5.97
N PRO A 50 26.59 35.77 6.87
CA PRO A 50 25.59 35.53 7.91
C PRO A 50 25.83 36.36 9.17
N VAL A 51 26.98 37.05 9.27
CA VAL A 51 27.35 37.87 10.44
C VAL A 51 28.12 39.12 10.01
N ASP A 52 28.09 40.14 10.86
CA ASP A 52 29.02 41.28 10.82
C ASP A 52 30.40 40.86 11.32
N GLY A 53 31.48 41.28 10.65
CA GLY A 53 32.83 41.02 11.15
C GLY A 53 33.97 41.35 10.20
N ILE A 54 35.17 40.90 10.55
CA ILE A 54 36.38 41.05 9.72
C ILE A 54 36.80 39.69 9.17
N ILE A 55 37.01 39.60 7.86
CA ILE A 55 37.49 38.37 7.21
C ILE A 55 38.92 38.07 7.68
N LYS A 56 39.10 36.94 8.38
CA LYS A 56 40.43 36.50 8.87
C LYS A 56 41.09 35.53 7.92
N GLU A 57 40.30 34.66 7.29
CA GLU A 57 40.82 33.59 6.44
C GLU A 57 39.82 33.26 5.34
N ILE A 58 40.32 33.04 4.12
CA ILE A 58 39.55 32.52 2.99
C ILE A 58 40.25 31.23 2.55
N ARG A 59 39.56 30.09 2.65
CA ARG A 59 40.09 28.73 2.44
C ARG A 59 39.69 28.13 1.09
N MET A 60 39.30 28.98 0.13
CA MET A 60 38.92 28.62 -1.22
C MET A 60 39.54 29.58 -2.23
N LYS A 61 39.63 29.14 -3.49
CA LYS A 61 40.01 29.95 -4.65
C LYS A 61 38.91 29.87 -5.70
N SER A 62 38.86 30.88 -6.57
CA SER A 62 38.01 30.84 -7.76
C SER A 62 38.37 29.61 -8.61
N GLY A 63 37.35 28.83 -8.97
CA GLY A 63 37.47 27.56 -9.69
C GLY A 63 37.56 26.32 -8.79
N ASP A 64 37.64 26.45 -7.47
CA ASP A 64 37.60 25.30 -6.56
C ASP A 64 36.19 24.71 -6.46
N VAL A 65 36.08 23.38 -6.39
CA VAL A 65 34.82 22.69 -6.06
C VAL A 65 34.70 22.61 -4.55
N ILE A 66 33.59 23.14 -4.00
CA ILE A 66 33.29 23.16 -2.56
C ILE A 66 32.10 22.27 -2.25
N HIS A 67 32.14 21.56 -1.13
CA HIS A 67 31.09 20.63 -0.69
C HIS A 67 30.32 21.15 0.53
N VAL A 68 29.08 20.68 0.70
CA VAL A 68 28.25 21.01 1.87
C VAL A 68 28.96 20.65 3.17
N GLY A 69 29.00 21.58 4.12
CA GLY A 69 29.69 21.43 5.41
C GLY A 69 31.19 21.76 5.39
N GLN A 70 31.79 22.01 4.22
CA GLN A 70 33.18 22.46 4.12
C GLN A 70 33.35 23.86 4.72
N GLU A 71 34.43 24.07 5.48
CA GLU A 71 34.78 25.36 6.08
C GLU A 71 35.46 26.26 5.04
N ILE A 72 34.83 27.38 4.74
CA ILE A 72 35.23 28.20 3.59
C ILE A 72 35.84 29.53 4.01
N ILE A 73 35.20 30.25 4.93
CA ILE A 73 35.66 31.58 5.38
C ILE A 73 35.61 31.64 6.90
N VAL A 74 36.65 32.20 7.52
CA VAL A 74 36.66 32.50 8.96
C VAL A 74 36.46 34.00 9.14
N ILE A 75 35.40 34.36 9.87
CA ILE A 75 35.03 35.75 10.17
C ILE A 75 35.25 36.00 11.67
N ASP A 76 35.99 37.05 12.00
CA ASP A 76 36.08 37.55 13.36
C ASP A 76 34.89 38.46 13.66
N ASP A 77 33.88 37.84 14.27
CA ASP A 77 32.63 38.43 14.73
C ASP A 77 32.72 38.98 16.17
N GLY A 78 33.92 38.99 16.77
CA GLY A 78 34.14 39.45 18.13
C GLY A 78 33.61 38.53 19.24
N LYS A 79 33.16 37.31 18.91
CA LYS A 79 32.62 36.31 19.84
C LYS A 79 33.45 35.02 19.77
N GLY A 80 34.39 34.81 20.70
CA GLY A 80 35.38 33.71 20.61
C GLY A 80 34.98 32.40 21.30
N THR A 81 35.19 31.25 20.64
CA THR A 81 35.62 29.96 21.23
C THR A 81 36.28 29.05 20.16
N SER A 82 37.24 28.21 20.58
CA SER A 82 38.29 27.53 19.80
C SER A 82 38.07 26.02 19.56
N VAL A 83 38.49 25.46 18.41
CA VAL A 83 38.92 24.04 18.27
C VAL A 83 40.04 23.90 17.21
N GLU A 84 41.03 23.05 17.51
CA GLU A 84 42.32 22.80 16.83
C GLU A 84 42.26 21.81 15.65
N THR A 85 43.31 21.84 14.81
CA THR A 85 43.60 20.98 13.63
C THR A 85 44.81 20.07 13.90
N PRO A 86 44.99 18.95 13.17
CA PRO A 86 46.31 18.42 12.86
C PRO A 86 46.63 18.33 11.34
N VAL A 87 47.93 18.40 11.03
CA VAL A 87 48.59 18.63 9.73
C VAL A 87 49.42 17.40 9.29
N VAL A 88 49.46 17.05 7.98
CA VAL A 88 50.63 16.49 7.23
C VAL A 88 50.46 16.83 5.72
N LYS A 89 51.19 17.80 5.13
CA LYS A 89 52.49 17.80 4.39
C LYS A 89 52.56 17.08 3.02
N ASN A 90 52.90 17.88 1.99
CA ASN A 90 53.18 17.60 0.59
C ASN A 90 54.55 16.97 0.30
N GLU A 91 54.67 16.24 -0.82
CA GLU A 91 55.87 16.21 -1.69
C GLU A 91 55.47 16.07 -3.19
N THR A 92 56.43 16.37 -4.08
CA THR A 92 56.26 17.07 -5.37
C THR A 92 56.65 16.23 -6.61
N THR A 93 56.14 16.64 -7.78
CA THR A 93 56.66 16.52 -9.19
C THR A 93 56.67 15.17 -9.95
N SER A 94 55.98 15.10 -11.11
CA SER A 94 56.59 15.17 -12.46
C SER A 94 55.57 14.87 -13.59
N ASN A 95 55.74 15.54 -14.75
CA ASN A 95 54.89 15.48 -15.94
C ASN A 95 55.02 14.15 -16.73
N SER A 96 53.87 13.56 -17.12
CA SER A 96 53.69 12.90 -18.43
C SER A 96 52.20 12.81 -18.75
N THR A 97 51.75 13.55 -19.77
CA THR A 97 50.34 13.56 -20.20
C THR A 97 50.00 12.21 -20.84
N THR A 98 49.26 11.38 -20.10
CA THR A 98 48.57 10.17 -20.59
C THR A 98 47.14 10.29 -20.04
N SER A 99 46.12 10.25 -20.89
CA SER A 99 44.73 10.36 -20.48
C SER A 99 44.26 9.05 -19.83
N TYR A 100 44.26 9.02 -18.51
CA TYR A 100 43.69 7.93 -17.73
C TYR A 100 42.21 8.20 -17.46
N TYR A 101 41.37 7.21 -17.72
CA TYR A 101 39.97 7.17 -17.29
C TYR A 101 39.90 6.46 -15.94
N VAL A 102 39.36 7.14 -14.92
CA VAL A 102 39.21 6.59 -13.56
C VAL A 102 37.74 6.25 -13.34
N PHE A 103 37.44 4.96 -13.24
CA PHE A 103 36.09 4.45 -12.98
C PHE A 103 35.73 4.65 -11.50
N LYS A 104 34.69 5.44 -11.22
CA LYS A 104 34.16 5.68 -9.87
C LYS A 104 32.85 4.92 -9.68
N PHE A 105 32.64 4.37 -8.49
CA PHE A 105 31.41 3.64 -8.15
C PHE A 105 30.25 4.61 -7.97
N ALA A 106 29.61 5.07 -9.04
CA ALA A 106 28.41 5.94 -9.01
C ALA A 106 27.75 6.02 -10.40
N ASP A 107 28.48 5.66 -11.46
CA ASP A 107 28.04 5.74 -12.84
C ASP A 107 26.94 4.71 -13.22
N ILE A 108 26.24 4.14 -12.24
CA ILE A 108 25.32 3.01 -12.41
C ILE A 108 24.01 3.22 -11.63
N GLY A 109 23.15 4.12 -12.09
CA GLY A 109 21.71 4.16 -11.76
C GLY A 109 21.31 4.50 -10.31
N GLU A 110 20.10 5.01 -10.14
CA GLU A 110 19.58 5.57 -8.89
C GLU A 110 19.41 4.50 -7.76
N GLY A 111 19.90 4.82 -6.55
CA GLY A 111 19.47 4.18 -5.30
C GLY A 111 20.42 3.18 -4.61
N LEU A 112 21.71 3.14 -4.97
CA LEU A 112 22.71 2.27 -4.34
C LEU A 112 23.74 3.11 -3.56
N HIS A 113 23.94 2.84 -2.27
CA HIS A 113 24.88 3.57 -1.40
C HIS A 113 26.20 2.80 -1.13
N GLU A 114 26.16 1.47 -1.26
CA GLU A 114 27.30 0.56 -1.10
C GLU A 114 27.02 -0.78 -1.82
N GLY A 115 28.06 -1.54 -2.16
CA GLY A 115 27.93 -2.86 -2.78
C GLY A 115 29.12 -3.75 -2.48
N THR A 116 28.91 -5.07 -2.47
CA THR A 116 30.01 -6.03 -2.30
C THR A 116 30.52 -6.47 -3.67
N VAL A 117 31.83 -6.39 -3.90
CA VAL A 117 32.45 -6.78 -5.17
C VAL A 117 32.36 -8.30 -5.34
N GLY A 118 31.72 -8.73 -6.43
CA GLY A 118 31.65 -10.15 -6.83
C GLY A 118 32.87 -10.56 -7.64
N GLU A 119 32.65 -11.06 -8.85
CA GLU A 119 33.71 -11.54 -9.73
C GLU A 119 34.37 -10.39 -10.52
N ILE A 120 35.70 -10.41 -10.63
CA ILE A 120 36.48 -9.47 -11.45
C ILE A 120 37.13 -10.28 -12.59
N PRO A 121 36.49 -10.37 -13.77
CA PRO A 121 36.99 -11.18 -14.90
C PRO A 121 38.22 -10.58 -15.61
N ILE A 122 38.61 -9.35 -15.31
CA ILE A 122 39.72 -8.62 -15.96
C ILE A 122 41.00 -8.64 -15.12
N LYS A 123 42.16 -8.53 -15.77
CA LYS A 123 43.48 -8.39 -15.13
C LYS A 123 44.17 -7.11 -15.56
N ILE A 124 45.09 -6.63 -14.72
CA ILE A 124 45.98 -5.52 -15.08
C ILE A 124 46.76 -5.88 -16.35
N GLY A 125 46.65 -5.04 -17.38
CA GLY A 125 47.23 -5.23 -18.71
C GLY A 125 46.23 -5.69 -19.79
N ASP A 126 45.01 -6.05 -19.42
CA ASP A 126 43.99 -6.49 -20.39
C ASP A 126 43.44 -5.32 -21.22
N LYS A 127 43.18 -5.58 -22.51
CA LYS A 127 42.45 -4.65 -23.39
C LYS A 127 40.96 -4.84 -23.20
N VAL A 128 40.26 -3.78 -22.82
CA VAL A 128 38.81 -3.74 -22.63
C VAL A 128 38.17 -2.84 -23.68
N LYS A 129 36.97 -3.22 -24.15
CA LYS A 129 36.14 -2.40 -25.03
C LYS A 129 34.99 -1.75 -24.26
N GLU A 130 34.51 -0.61 -24.74
CA GLU A 130 33.26 0.00 -24.25
C GLU A 130 32.11 -1.04 -24.30
N GLY A 131 31.38 -1.18 -23.20
CA GLY A 131 30.34 -2.20 -22.99
C GLY A 131 30.85 -3.56 -22.48
N GLN A 132 32.16 -3.81 -22.41
CA GLN A 132 32.73 -5.08 -21.93
C GLN A 132 32.69 -5.17 -20.40
N LYS A 133 32.24 -6.31 -19.86
CA LYS A 133 32.14 -6.55 -18.41
C LYS A 133 33.49 -6.37 -17.70
N LEU A 134 33.52 -5.53 -16.68
CA LEU A 134 34.69 -5.26 -15.84
C LEU A 134 34.67 -6.04 -14.51
N PHE A 135 33.52 -6.03 -13.82
CA PHE A 135 33.31 -6.73 -12.55
C PHE A 135 31.81 -6.85 -12.24
N SER A 136 31.44 -7.69 -11.26
CA SER A 136 30.08 -7.74 -10.72
C SER A 136 29.99 -7.11 -9.33
N VAL A 137 28.83 -6.58 -8.98
CA VAL A 137 28.54 -6.02 -7.66
C VAL A 137 27.25 -6.63 -7.15
N GLU A 138 27.29 -7.15 -5.94
CA GLU A 138 26.14 -7.67 -5.20
C GLU A 138 25.68 -6.64 -4.18
N THR A 139 24.41 -6.26 -4.25
CA THR A 139 23.75 -5.40 -3.26
C THR A 139 22.62 -6.15 -2.57
N ASP A 140 22.04 -5.54 -1.54
CA ASP A 140 20.88 -6.06 -0.80
C ASP A 140 19.66 -6.38 -1.68
N LYS A 141 19.62 -5.87 -2.92
CA LYS A 141 18.48 -6.00 -3.84
C LYS A 141 18.80 -6.72 -5.15
N VAL A 142 20.01 -6.57 -5.74
CA VAL A 142 20.34 -7.12 -7.06
C VAL A 142 21.84 -7.41 -7.20
N ALA A 143 22.21 -8.44 -7.98
CA ALA A 143 23.57 -8.62 -8.50
C ALA A 143 23.67 -8.01 -9.90
N SER A 144 24.51 -6.99 -10.08
CA SER A 144 24.64 -6.23 -11.31
C SER A 144 26.05 -6.38 -11.91
N GLU A 145 26.13 -6.53 -13.22
CA GLU A 145 27.40 -6.56 -13.95
C GLU A 145 27.76 -5.16 -14.45
N ILE A 146 29.00 -4.73 -14.20
CA ILE A 146 29.46 -3.39 -14.52
C ILE A 146 30.27 -3.41 -15.82
N PRO A 147 29.79 -2.78 -16.91
CA PRO A 147 30.52 -2.70 -18.17
C PRO A 147 31.57 -1.56 -18.18
N SER A 148 32.54 -1.66 -19.08
CA SER A 148 33.53 -0.61 -19.32
C SER A 148 32.88 0.57 -20.03
N PRO A 149 33.08 1.81 -19.57
CA PRO A 149 32.57 3.00 -20.24
C PRO A 149 33.47 3.49 -21.38
N VAL A 150 34.69 2.96 -21.51
CA VAL A 150 35.66 3.34 -22.54
C VAL A 150 36.42 2.13 -23.09
N ASP A 151 36.94 2.27 -24.30
CA ASP A 151 37.99 1.40 -24.85
C ASP A 151 39.34 1.73 -24.18
N GLY A 152 40.13 0.73 -23.78
CA GLY A 152 41.46 1.01 -23.24
C GLY A 152 42.19 -0.19 -22.66
N ILE A 153 43.32 0.06 -21.98
CA ILE A 153 44.11 -0.95 -21.26
C ILE A 153 43.95 -0.76 -19.75
N VAL A 154 43.56 -1.81 -19.03
CA VAL A 154 43.43 -1.76 -17.57
C VAL A 154 44.81 -1.58 -16.93
N LYS A 155 45.04 -0.47 -16.24
CA LYS A 155 46.32 -0.15 -15.58
C LYS A 155 46.32 -0.53 -14.11
N GLU A 156 45.19 -0.34 -13.43
CA GLU A 156 45.10 -0.54 -12.00
C GLU A 156 43.70 -1.02 -11.61
N ILE A 157 43.62 -1.99 -10.71
CA ILE A 157 42.38 -2.46 -10.09
C ILE A 157 42.55 -2.28 -8.58
N ARG A 158 41.75 -1.40 -7.97
CA ARG A 158 41.85 -0.97 -6.56
C ARG A 158 40.83 -1.66 -5.65
N MET A 159 40.33 -2.81 -6.07
CA MET A 159 39.37 -3.63 -5.32
C MET A 159 39.74 -5.12 -5.42
N LYS A 160 39.25 -5.90 -4.47
CA LYS A 160 39.31 -7.37 -4.47
C LYS A 160 37.89 -7.94 -4.40
N SER A 161 37.74 -9.16 -4.90
CA SER A 161 36.48 -9.91 -4.71
C SER A 161 36.19 -10.06 -3.22
N GLY A 162 34.98 -9.67 -2.80
CA GLY A 162 34.53 -9.62 -1.42
C GLY A 162 34.69 -8.26 -0.71
N ASP A 163 35.30 -7.25 -1.35
CA ASP A 163 35.43 -5.92 -0.75
C ASP A 163 34.08 -5.17 -0.78
N LEU A 164 33.77 -4.43 0.30
CA LEU A 164 32.67 -3.47 0.34
C LEU A 164 33.14 -2.15 -0.30
N ILE A 165 32.45 -1.70 -1.35
CA ILE A 165 32.76 -0.47 -2.09
C ILE A 165 31.65 0.57 -1.90
N HIS A 166 32.05 1.84 -1.73
CA HIS A 166 31.14 2.96 -1.47
C HIS A 166 31.03 3.92 -2.64
N VAL A 167 29.92 4.65 -2.73
CA VAL A 167 29.66 5.57 -3.84
C VAL A 167 30.79 6.62 -3.95
N GLY A 168 31.32 6.81 -5.16
CA GLY A 168 32.43 7.74 -5.45
C GLY A 168 33.83 7.15 -5.26
N GLN A 169 33.96 5.92 -4.75
CA GLN A 169 35.26 5.24 -4.64
C GLN A 169 35.86 4.96 -6.02
N GLU A 170 37.15 5.23 -6.20
CA GLU A 170 37.89 4.92 -7.42
C GLU A 170 38.27 3.44 -7.46
N ILE A 171 37.79 2.72 -8.48
CA ILE A 171 37.87 1.25 -8.51
C ILE A 171 38.83 0.74 -9.58
N ILE A 172 38.78 1.28 -10.79
CA ILE A 172 39.62 0.82 -11.92
C ILE A 172 40.18 2.04 -12.66
N VAL A 173 41.47 1.98 -13.00
CA VAL A 173 42.13 2.97 -13.87
C VAL A 173 42.37 2.33 -15.24
N ILE A 174 41.84 2.95 -16.29
CA ILE A 174 41.95 2.50 -17.68
C ILE A 174 42.73 3.56 -18.48
N ASP A 175 43.75 3.13 -19.21
CA ASP A 175 44.47 3.97 -20.17
C ASP A 175 43.71 3.98 -21.49
N ALA A 176 43.00 5.08 -21.76
CA ALA A 176 42.07 5.22 -22.88
C ALA A 176 42.72 5.76 -24.17
N GLY A 177 43.99 6.21 -24.11
CA GLY A 177 44.63 6.94 -25.20
C GLY A 177 43.90 8.25 -25.58
N ASP A 178 44.45 9.01 -26.54
CA ASP A 178 43.93 10.33 -26.96
C ASP A 178 42.57 10.25 -27.70
N LYS A 179 41.51 9.87 -26.99
CA LYS A 179 40.12 9.99 -27.43
C LYS A 179 39.27 10.56 -26.29
N ASN A 180 39.06 11.87 -26.31
CA ASN A 180 38.00 12.51 -25.52
C ASN A 180 36.63 12.16 -26.14
N PRO A 181 35.63 11.69 -25.37
CA PRO A 181 34.24 11.79 -25.76
C PRO A 181 33.71 13.19 -25.38
N THR A 182 33.57 14.04 -26.38
CA THR A 182 32.70 15.23 -26.33
C THR A 182 31.26 14.75 -26.40
N THR A 183 30.44 15.01 -25.39
CA THR A 183 28.99 14.73 -25.43
C THR A 183 28.30 15.70 -26.39
N SER A 184 28.04 15.24 -27.62
CA SER A 184 27.07 15.84 -28.52
C SER A 184 26.09 14.76 -28.99
N PHE A 185 24.83 14.86 -28.61
CA PHE A 185 23.75 14.12 -29.26
C PHE A 185 23.17 15.01 -30.35
N ALA A 186 23.62 14.79 -31.59
CA ALA A 186 22.98 15.34 -32.77
C ALA A 186 22.18 14.24 -33.49
N THR A 187 20.93 14.58 -33.76
CA THR A 187 19.88 13.86 -34.45
C THR A 187 20.26 13.48 -35.88
N ASN A 188 20.10 12.20 -36.24
CA ASN A 188 20.11 11.77 -37.63
C ASN A 188 18.71 11.98 -38.25
N THR A 189 18.67 12.87 -39.23
CA THR A 189 17.55 13.12 -40.15
C THR A 189 17.72 12.27 -41.41
N VAL A 190 16.63 11.69 -41.90
CA VAL A 190 16.52 11.23 -43.29
C VAL A 190 15.23 11.75 -43.91
N LYS A 191 15.45 12.61 -44.91
CA LYS A 191 14.71 12.93 -46.15
C LYS A 191 13.30 13.51 -46.11
N LYS A 192 13.22 14.62 -46.85
CA LYS A 192 12.08 15.44 -47.24
C LYS A 192 11.65 15.01 -48.65
N GLU A 193 10.40 14.63 -48.84
CA GLU A 193 9.69 14.74 -50.11
C GLU A 193 8.54 15.72 -49.92
N THR A 194 8.35 16.57 -50.93
CA THR A 194 7.42 17.69 -50.98
C THR A 194 6.21 17.28 -51.80
N GLU A 195 5.01 17.50 -51.27
CA GLU A 195 3.82 17.78 -52.07
C GLU A 195 2.90 18.73 -51.28
N GLU A 196 2.50 19.81 -51.95
CA GLU A 196 1.61 20.85 -51.46
C GLU A 196 0.15 20.38 -51.56
N GLU A 197 -0.70 20.68 -50.57
CA GLU A 197 -2.00 21.31 -50.82
C GLU A 197 -2.68 21.81 -49.53
N LYS A 198 -3.47 22.87 -49.71
CA LYS A 198 -4.09 23.76 -48.72
C LYS A 198 -5.20 23.09 -47.88
N CYS A 199 -5.43 23.61 -46.67
CA CYS A 199 -6.81 23.83 -46.22
C CYS A 199 -6.92 25.07 -45.32
N LEU A 200 -8.00 25.82 -45.55
CA LEU A 200 -8.35 27.14 -45.02
C LEU A 200 -9.05 27.08 -43.65
N VAL A 201 -8.85 28.16 -42.90
CA VAL A 201 -9.60 28.80 -41.80
C VAL A 201 -11.00 28.24 -41.45
N GLY A 202 -11.28 28.18 -40.14
CA GLY A 202 -12.64 28.22 -39.58
C GLY A 202 -12.64 28.56 -38.08
N ASP A 203 -12.92 29.83 -37.75
CA ASP A 203 -13.19 30.33 -36.40
C ASP A 203 -14.63 30.01 -35.93
N ALA A 204 -14.74 29.81 -34.60
CA ALA A 204 -15.89 30.02 -33.69
C ALA A 204 -17.07 29.01 -33.68
N PRO A 205 -17.86 28.90 -32.57
CA PRO A 205 -17.89 29.77 -31.38
C PRO A 205 -17.82 29.09 -30.00
N ASN A 206 -17.50 29.92 -29.01
CA ASN A 206 -17.78 29.73 -27.58
C ASN A 206 -19.28 29.49 -27.33
N SER A 207 -19.60 28.51 -26.48
CA SER A 207 -20.87 28.47 -25.75
C SER A 207 -20.61 27.99 -24.33
N SER A 208 -20.57 28.95 -23.42
CA SER A 208 -20.69 28.78 -21.98
C SER A 208 -22.16 28.58 -21.63
N GLU A 209 -22.56 27.34 -21.34
CA GLU A 209 -23.80 27.06 -20.60
C GLU A 209 -23.51 26.00 -19.53
N LEU A 210 -23.67 26.44 -18.28
CA LEU A 210 -23.73 25.62 -17.08
C LEU A 210 -24.97 24.74 -17.17
N ILE A 211 -24.79 23.42 -17.07
CA ILE A 211 -25.89 22.47 -16.91
C ILE A 211 -26.25 22.45 -15.42
N ASP A 212 -27.37 23.10 -15.09
CA ASP A 212 -27.97 23.14 -13.75
C ASP A 212 -28.98 21.97 -13.62
N LEU A 213 -28.57 20.88 -12.96
CA LEU A 213 -29.44 19.73 -12.67
C LEU A 213 -30.08 19.89 -11.30
N ASN A 214 -31.07 20.78 -11.21
CA ASN A 214 -31.99 20.86 -10.07
C ASN A 214 -33.18 19.92 -10.32
N PHE A 215 -33.19 18.77 -9.64
CA PHE A 215 -34.37 17.93 -9.48
C PHE A 215 -34.98 18.21 -8.11
N ASP A 216 -35.90 19.17 -8.07
CA ASP A 216 -36.88 19.24 -6.99
C ASP A 216 -38.15 19.94 -7.47
N SER A 217 -39.20 19.16 -7.73
CA SER A 217 -40.58 19.50 -7.38
C SER A 217 -41.56 18.43 -7.87
N LEU A 218 -42.58 18.20 -7.02
CA LEU A 218 -43.79 17.38 -7.20
C LEU A 218 -43.69 15.92 -6.73
N SER A 219 -44.00 15.65 -5.46
CA SER A 219 -45.40 15.52 -5.03
C SER A 219 -45.50 15.28 -3.52
N ALA A 220 -46.46 15.99 -2.92
CA ALA A 220 -46.82 15.90 -1.52
C ALA A 220 -47.94 14.86 -1.30
N SER A 221 -48.10 14.52 -0.01
CA SER A 221 -49.17 13.78 0.64
C SER A 221 -49.05 12.25 0.66
N THR A 222 -48.69 11.72 1.83
CA THR A 222 -49.53 10.74 2.52
C THR A 222 -49.21 10.70 4.01
N SER A 223 -50.27 10.39 4.75
CA SER A 223 -50.52 10.57 6.17
C SER A 223 -49.58 9.82 7.11
N ALA A 224 -49.35 10.43 8.26
CA ALA A 224 -48.66 9.86 9.41
C ALA A 224 -49.31 8.57 9.93
N VAL A 225 -48.48 7.60 10.27
CA VAL A 225 -48.80 6.50 11.19
C VAL A 225 -47.72 6.51 12.27
N GLU A 226 -48.14 6.74 13.51
CA GLU A 226 -47.30 6.62 14.70
C GLU A 226 -46.88 5.16 14.88
N VAL A 227 -45.57 4.93 15.05
CA VAL A 227 -45.02 3.66 15.55
C VAL A 227 -44.15 3.99 16.75
N ASP A 228 -44.46 3.35 17.86
CA ASP A 228 -43.87 3.56 19.18
C ASP A 228 -42.33 3.53 19.17
N LYS A 229 -41.74 4.56 19.79
CA LYS A 229 -40.31 4.64 20.07
C LYS A 229 -39.91 3.53 21.04
N VAL A 230 -39.10 2.59 20.58
CA VAL A 230 -38.24 1.80 21.46
C VAL A 230 -36.93 2.56 21.58
N GLU A 231 -36.65 3.09 22.78
CA GLU A 231 -35.37 3.72 23.12
C GLU A 231 -34.23 2.72 22.92
N ILE A 232 -33.41 2.96 21.90
CA ILE A 232 -32.08 2.39 21.82
C ILE A 232 -31.17 3.38 22.54
N GLN A 233 -30.73 3.01 23.75
CA GLN A 233 -29.68 3.73 24.47
C GLN A 233 -28.38 3.62 23.67
N THR A 234 -28.00 4.70 22.99
CA THR A 234 -26.63 4.94 22.55
C THR A 234 -25.80 5.34 23.77
N PRO A 235 -24.66 4.69 24.05
CA PRO A 235 -23.79 5.15 25.13
C PRO A 235 -23.13 6.47 24.70
N SER A 236 -23.36 7.50 25.49
CA SER A 236 -22.69 8.80 25.40
C SER A 236 -21.20 8.65 25.68
N TYR A 237 -20.37 9.18 24.79
CA TYR A 237 -18.94 9.40 25.05
C TYR A 237 -18.79 10.53 26.07
N GLU A 238 -18.60 10.18 27.34
CA GLU A 238 -17.99 11.09 28.31
C GLU A 238 -16.46 11.02 28.17
N SER A 239 -15.83 12.19 28.21
CA SER A 239 -14.39 12.36 28.27
C SER A 239 -13.84 11.70 29.53
N ILE A 240 -13.12 10.59 29.37
CA ILE A 240 -12.36 9.96 30.46
C ILE A 240 -10.97 10.58 30.46
N ASP A 241 -10.85 11.71 31.13
CA ASP A 241 -9.62 12.06 31.82
C ASP A 241 -9.58 11.23 33.11
N ASP A 242 -8.95 10.05 33.05
CA ASP A 242 -8.37 9.35 34.20
C ASP A 242 -7.44 8.22 33.74
N GLU A 243 -6.27 8.17 34.36
CA GLU A 243 -5.19 7.20 34.14
C GLU A 243 -5.64 5.74 34.42
N ASP A 244 -5.17 4.80 33.57
CA ASP A 244 -5.02 3.36 33.89
C ASP A 244 -6.25 2.49 34.25
N SER A 245 -7.46 2.79 33.77
CA SER A 245 -8.66 1.98 34.07
C SER A 245 -8.97 0.80 33.13
N ILE A 246 -7.95 0.17 32.51
CA ILE A 246 -7.92 -1.30 32.35
C ILE A 246 -6.54 -1.77 32.80
N SER A 247 -6.38 -1.89 34.12
CA SER A 247 -5.36 -2.77 34.69
C SER A 247 -5.76 -4.21 34.37
N PHE A 248 -4.78 -5.06 34.01
CA PHE A 248 -5.03 -6.48 33.79
C PHE A 248 -5.88 -7.05 34.92
N SER A 249 -7.05 -7.61 34.61
CA SER A 249 -7.99 -8.01 35.64
C SER A 249 -7.63 -9.36 36.26
N THR A 250 -6.80 -10.16 35.58
CA THR A 250 -6.34 -11.47 36.08
C THR A 250 -4.94 -11.85 35.57
N GLU A 251 -4.30 -12.82 36.24
CA GLU A 251 -3.07 -13.51 35.77
C GLU A 251 -3.38 -14.69 34.82
N GLY A 252 -4.66 -15.02 34.60
CA GLY A 252 -5.13 -16.17 33.82
C GLY A 252 -4.75 -17.53 34.42
N LYS A 253 -4.99 -18.61 33.66
CA LYS A 253 -4.64 -19.99 34.07
C LYS A 253 -3.13 -20.16 34.16
N LYS A 254 -2.63 -20.62 35.30
CA LYS A 254 -1.22 -20.99 35.48
C LYS A 254 -0.96 -22.41 34.97
N TYR A 255 0.24 -22.64 34.43
CA TYR A 255 0.72 -23.97 34.06
C TYR A 255 1.86 -24.40 35.00
N ASP A 256 1.62 -25.47 35.75
CA ASP A 256 2.55 -26.02 36.76
C ASP A 256 3.40 -27.19 36.22
N GLY A 257 3.22 -27.58 34.95
CA GLY A 257 4.00 -28.64 34.34
C GLY A 257 5.39 -28.18 33.89
N LYS A 258 6.17 -29.12 33.33
CA LYS A 258 7.49 -28.82 32.76
C LYS A 258 7.36 -27.89 31.55
N VAL A 259 8.17 -26.84 31.52
CA VAL A 259 8.39 -25.97 30.36
C VAL A 259 9.70 -26.36 29.70
N ASP A 260 9.68 -26.56 28.38
CA ASP A 260 10.87 -26.97 27.63
C ASP A 260 11.71 -25.75 27.23
N GLU A 261 11.09 -24.65 26.80
CA GLU A 261 11.80 -23.43 26.41
C GLU A 261 11.00 -22.14 26.71
N GLU A 262 11.72 -21.06 27.03
CA GLU A 262 11.14 -19.74 27.33
C GLU A 262 11.56 -18.66 26.32
N PHE A 263 10.66 -17.71 26.08
CA PHE A 263 10.77 -16.61 25.12
C PHE A 263 10.31 -15.28 25.73
N ASP A 264 10.80 -14.17 25.18
CA ASP A 264 10.28 -12.84 25.55
C ASP A 264 8.85 -12.66 25.03
N VAL A 265 8.59 -13.14 23.80
CA VAL A 265 7.25 -13.11 23.20
C VAL A 265 6.95 -14.43 22.48
N VAL A 266 5.76 -14.97 22.70
CA VAL A 266 5.19 -16.08 21.91
C VAL A 266 4.03 -15.54 21.08
N ILE A 267 4.04 -15.80 19.78
CA ILE A 267 3.05 -15.34 18.81
C ILE A 267 2.33 -16.55 18.23
N ILE A 268 1.00 -16.56 18.32
CA ILE A 268 0.17 -17.66 17.84
C ILE A 268 -0.57 -17.20 16.58
N GLY A 269 -0.14 -17.71 15.43
CA GLY A 269 -0.67 -17.40 14.11
C GLY A 269 0.32 -16.62 13.24
N GLY A 270 0.61 -17.15 12.04
CA GLY A 270 1.50 -16.56 11.04
C GLY A 270 0.78 -15.71 9.99
N GLY A 271 -0.38 -15.12 10.33
CA GLY A 271 -1.11 -14.19 9.47
C GLY A 271 -0.54 -12.77 9.45
N PRO A 272 -1.14 -11.83 8.68
CA PRO A 272 -0.69 -10.45 8.51
C PRO A 272 -0.17 -9.76 9.80
N GLY A 273 -1.01 -9.67 10.84
CA GLY A 273 -0.58 -9.07 12.10
C GLY A 273 0.47 -9.91 12.85
N GLY A 274 0.39 -11.23 12.79
CA GLY A 274 1.28 -12.13 13.53
C GLY A 274 2.72 -12.10 13.00
N TYR A 275 2.91 -12.23 11.69
CA TYR A 275 4.26 -12.16 11.12
C TYR A 275 4.84 -10.74 11.21
N LEU A 276 4.02 -9.68 11.08
CA LEU A 276 4.54 -8.32 11.27
C LEU A 276 4.99 -8.10 12.72
N ALA A 277 4.21 -8.56 13.70
CA ALA A 277 4.60 -8.48 15.11
C ALA A 277 5.93 -9.21 15.36
N ALA A 278 6.10 -10.39 14.77
CA ALA A 278 7.34 -11.15 14.87
C ALA A 278 8.53 -10.42 14.23
N GLU A 279 8.32 -9.84 13.06
CA GLU A 279 9.35 -9.06 12.37
C GLU A 279 9.84 -7.88 13.23
N GLU A 280 8.92 -7.07 13.73
CA GLU A 280 9.25 -5.87 14.52
C GLU A 280 9.90 -6.22 15.87
N LEU A 281 9.40 -7.25 16.56
CA LEU A 281 10.02 -7.72 17.80
C LEU A 281 11.41 -8.34 17.57
N GLY A 282 11.60 -9.01 16.44
CA GLY A 282 12.89 -9.56 16.03
C GLY A 282 13.92 -8.47 15.75
N LYS A 283 13.52 -7.40 15.04
CA LYS A 283 14.34 -6.20 14.83
C LYS A 283 14.69 -5.50 16.15
N ALA A 284 13.77 -5.49 17.11
CA ALA A 284 14.00 -4.99 18.46
C ALA A 284 14.82 -5.93 19.36
N GLY A 285 15.37 -7.03 18.82
CA GLY A 285 16.28 -7.94 19.51
C GLY A 285 15.62 -8.86 20.54
N LYS A 286 14.28 -9.02 20.51
CA LYS A 286 13.56 -9.92 21.43
C LYS A 286 13.73 -11.37 21.02
N LYS A 287 13.81 -12.27 22.01
CA LYS A 287 13.77 -13.71 21.75
C LYS A 287 12.32 -14.13 21.52
N ILE A 288 11.99 -14.48 20.30
CA ILE A 288 10.60 -14.73 19.88
C ILE A 288 10.38 -16.15 19.34
N LEU A 289 9.20 -16.68 19.66
CA LEU A 289 8.63 -17.88 19.08
C LEU A 289 7.37 -17.50 18.30
N ILE A 290 7.27 -17.93 17.05
CA ILE A 290 6.03 -17.85 16.27
C ILE A 290 5.56 -19.25 15.89
N VAL A 291 4.27 -19.50 16.04
CA VAL A 291 3.63 -20.79 15.78
C VAL A 291 2.59 -20.64 14.67
N GLU A 292 2.67 -21.50 13.66
CA GLU A 292 1.71 -21.56 12.55
C GLU A 292 1.32 -23.02 12.29
N LYS A 293 0.03 -23.29 12.16
CA LYS A 293 -0.48 -24.67 12.06
C LYS A 293 -0.70 -25.16 10.65
N GLU A 294 -0.85 -24.25 9.69
CA GLU A 294 -1.29 -24.62 8.35
C GLU A 294 -0.49 -23.94 7.24
N PHE A 295 -0.53 -22.60 7.14
CA PHE A 295 0.16 -21.90 6.05
C PHE A 295 0.70 -20.53 6.47
N TRP A 296 1.95 -20.27 6.12
CA TRP A 296 2.60 -18.98 6.36
C TRP A 296 1.91 -17.88 5.58
N GLY A 297 1.65 -16.75 6.25
CA GLY A 297 0.85 -15.65 5.73
C GLY A 297 -0.64 -15.73 6.09
N GLY A 298 -1.09 -16.80 6.75
CA GLY A 298 -2.45 -16.97 7.23
C GLY A 298 -3.50 -16.90 6.11
N VAL A 299 -4.75 -16.57 6.48
CA VAL A 299 -5.90 -16.59 5.55
C VAL A 299 -5.66 -15.71 4.34
N CYS A 300 -5.23 -14.45 4.55
CA CYS A 300 -5.18 -13.44 3.49
C CYS A 300 -4.26 -13.86 2.33
N LEU A 301 -3.12 -14.48 2.63
CA LEU A 301 -2.15 -14.87 1.60
C LEU A 301 -2.49 -16.20 0.93
N ASN A 302 -3.18 -17.11 1.60
CA ASN A 302 -3.33 -18.49 1.13
C ASN A 302 -4.72 -18.84 0.60
N ILE A 303 -5.77 -18.32 1.25
CA ILE A 303 -7.18 -18.67 0.97
C ILE A 303 -8.13 -17.46 1.06
N GLY A 304 -7.58 -16.25 0.90
CA GLY A 304 -8.27 -14.98 1.06
C GLY A 304 -7.86 -13.98 -0.01
N CYS A 305 -7.33 -12.84 0.40
CA CYS A 305 -6.98 -11.70 -0.45
C CYS A 305 -6.16 -12.10 -1.70
N ILE A 306 -4.92 -12.55 -1.51
CA ILE A 306 -3.96 -12.78 -2.60
C ILE A 306 -4.50 -13.71 -3.69
N PRO A 307 -5.00 -14.92 -3.37
CA PRO A 307 -5.49 -15.81 -4.41
C PRO A 307 -6.73 -15.24 -5.11
N THR A 308 -7.64 -14.55 -4.41
CA THR A 308 -8.80 -13.91 -5.05
C THR A 308 -8.36 -12.81 -6.01
N LYS A 309 -7.39 -11.97 -5.62
CA LYS A 309 -6.85 -10.90 -6.48
C LYS A 309 -6.11 -11.47 -7.69
N ALA A 310 -5.41 -12.60 -7.52
CA ALA A 310 -4.83 -13.33 -8.64
C ALA A 310 -5.89 -13.85 -9.63
N MET A 311 -7.01 -14.38 -9.12
CA MET A 311 -8.11 -14.84 -9.98
C MET A 311 -8.80 -13.68 -10.69
N LEU A 312 -9.12 -12.59 -9.98
CA LEU A 312 -9.71 -11.37 -10.56
C LEU A 312 -8.84 -10.80 -11.68
N LYS A 313 -7.52 -10.73 -11.49
CA LYS A 313 -6.63 -10.26 -12.56
C LYS A 313 -6.59 -11.23 -13.75
N SER A 314 -6.66 -12.53 -13.50
CA SER A 314 -6.73 -13.52 -14.57
C SER A 314 -8.01 -13.40 -15.39
N THR A 315 -9.16 -13.13 -14.75
CA THR A 315 -10.42 -12.89 -15.46
C THR A 315 -10.45 -11.55 -16.19
N ASP A 316 -9.85 -10.50 -15.64
CA ASP A 316 -9.66 -9.21 -16.33
C ASP A 316 -8.82 -9.33 -17.61
N VAL A 317 -7.74 -10.13 -17.56
CA VAL A 317 -6.95 -10.43 -18.76
C VAL A 317 -7.78 -11.20 -19.80
N LEU A 318 -8.60 -12.16 -19.36
CA LEU A 318 -9.50 -12.90 -20.26
C LEU A 318 -10.49 -11.96 -20.96
N GLU A 319 -11.12 -11.05 -20.21
CA GLU A 319 -12.01 -10.03 -20.76
C GLU A 319 -11.29 -9.10 -21.73
N THR A 320 -10.07 -8.67 -21.41
CA THR A 320 -9.24 -7.84 -22.29
C THR A 320 -8.97 -8.52 -23.62
N VAL A 321 -8.62 -9.82 -23.60
CA VAL A 321 -8.38 -10.62 -24.81
C VAL A 321 -9.66 -10.73 -25.65
N LEU A 322 -10.80 -10.99 -25.02
CA LEU A 322 -12.10 -11.09 -25.70
C LEU A 322 -12.55 -9.75 -26.31
N ASN A 323 -12.11 -8.63 -25.74
CA ASN A 323 -12.46 -7.28 -26.20
C ASN A 323 -11.31 -6.55 -26.91
N ALA A 324 -10.29 -7.28 -27.36
CA ALA A 324 -9.06 -6.72 -27.93
C ALA A 324 -9.32 -5.83 -29.18
N ALA A 325 -10.32 -6.16 -30.00
CA ALA A 325 -10.72 -5.34 -31.16
C ALA A 325 -11.05 -3.90 -30.75
N SER A 326 -11.62 -3.74 -29.56
CA SER A 326 -12.01 -2.44 -29.02
C SER A 326 -10.79 -1.55 -28.68
N TYR A 327 -9.61 -2.15 -28.57
CA TYR A 327 -8.31 -1.48 -28.38
C TYR A 327 -7.53 -1.32 -29.70
N GLY A 328 -8.16 -1.57 -30.85
CA GLY A 328 -7.52 -1.42 -32.17
C GLY A 328 -6.70 -2.64 -32.60
N VAL A 329 -6.80 -3.77 -31.89
CA VAL A 329 -6.15 -5.01 -32.33
C VAL A 329 -6.89 -5.57 -33.55
N VAL A 330 -6.20 -5.60 -34.70
CA VAL A 330 -6.74 -6.16 -35.95
C VAL A 330 -6.19 -7.57 -36.15
N GLY A 331 -7.09 -8.54 -36.28
CA GLY A 331 -6.75 -9.95 -36.51
C GLY A 331 -8.00 -10.82 -36.66
N ASN A 332 -7.82 -12.13 -36.76
CA ASN A 332 -8.93 -13.09 -36.84
C ASN A 332 -9.60 -13.33 -35.47
N LEU A 333 -9.95 -12.26 -34.75
CA LEU A 333 -10.49 -12.30 -33.38
C LEU A 333 -11.83 -13.02 -33.32
N ASP A 334 -12.68 -12.89 -34.34
CA ASP A 334 -13.97 -13.59 -34.43
C ASP A 334 -13.83 -15.13 -34.48
N LYS A 335 -12.64 -15.61 -34.86
CA LYS A 335 -12.30 -17.04 -34.88
C LYS A 335 -11.56 -17.50 -33.63
N LEU A 336 -11.25 -16.59 -32.71
CA LEU A 336 -10.57 -16.92 -31.46
C LEU A 336 -11.48 -17.79 -30.60
N LYS A 337 -11.03 -19.02 -30.29
CA LYS A 337 -11.74 -19.95 -29.42
C LYS A 337 -10.94 -20.16 -28.14
N ILE A 338 -11.44 -19.62 -27.04
CA ILE A 338 -10.85 -19.83 -25.72
C ILE A 338 -11.53 -21.04 -25.07
N ASP A 339 -10.72 -22.04 -24.69
CA ASP A 339 -11.18 -23.20 -23.92
C ASP A 339 -11.33 -22.79 -22.45
N LEU A 340 -12.52 -22.32 -22.04
CA LEU A 340 -12.76 -21.78 -20.70
C LEU A 340 -12.46 -22.80 -19.58
N GLN A 341 -12.67 -24.09 -19.81
CA GLN A 341 -12.38 -25.14 -18.83
C GLN A 341 -10.88 -25.28 -18.61
N LYS A 342 -10.08 -25.36 -19.67
CA LYS A 342 -8.61 -25.39 -19.53
C LYS A 342 -8.04 -24.08 -19.02
N THR A 343 -8.60 -22.96 -19.46
CA THR A 343 -8.21 -21.63 -18.97
C THR A 343 -8.42 -21.55 -17.46
N TRP A 344 -9.57 -22.00 -16.93
CA TRP A 344 -9.84 -22.05 -15.49
C TRP A 344 -8.76 -22.82 -14.71
N VAL A 345 -8.41 -24.03 -15.17
CA VAL A 345 -7.35 -24.84 -14.56
C VAL A 345 -6.01 -24.08 -14.58
N LYS A 346 -5.64 -23.45 -15.70
CA LYS A 346 -4.42 -22.65 -15.81
C LYS A 346 -4.42 -21.38 -14.95
N MET A 347 -5.57 -20.74 -14.75
CA MET A 347 -5.72 -19.64 -13.80
C MET A 347 -5.41 -20.10 -12.37
N HIS A 348 -5.91 -21.28 -11.97
CA HIS A 348 -5.62 -21.87 -10.67
C HIS A 348 -4.16 -22.27 -10.50
N GLU A 349 -3.50 -22.80 -11.53
CA GLU A 349 -2.05 -23.05 -11.52
C GLU A 349 -1.26 -21.76 -11.29
N ARG A 350 -1.60 -20.67 -12.01
CA ARG A 350 -0.98 -19.35 -11.81
C ARG A 350 -1.19 -18.82 -10.40
N LYS A 351 -2.43 -18.86 -9.91
CA LYS A 351 -2.81 -18.48 -8.55
C LYS A 351 -1.97 -19.22 -7.51
N LYS A 352 -1.81 -20.54 -7.68
CA LYS A 352 -0.98 -21.36 -6.79
C LYS A 352 0.47 -20.87 -6.77
N GLY A 353 1.08 -20.61 -7.93
CA GLY A 353 2.44 -20.06 -8.00
C GLY A 353 2.60 -18.73 -7.25
N VAL A 354 1.61 -17.83 -7.36
CA VAL A 354 1.60 -16.55 -6.60
C VAL A 354 1.53 -16.79 -5.09
N VAL A 355 0.63 -17.68 -4.64
CA VAL A 355 0.48 -18.01 -3.22
C VAL A 355 1.76 -18.66 -2.67
N ASP A 356 2.33 -19.64 -3.37
CA ASP A 356 3.54 -20.34 -2.97
C ASP A 356 4.73 -19.37 -2.84
N GLN A 357 4.89 -18.46 -3.80
CA GLN A 357 5.91 -17.42 -3.75
C GLN A 357 5.77 -16.55 -2.49
N ILE A 358 4.59 -15.97 -2.26
CA ILE A 358 4.38 -15.03 -1.15
C ILE A 358 4.46 -15.75 0.21
N SER A 359 3.88 -16.94 0.35
CA SER A 359 3.96 -17.74 1.57
C SER A 359 5.42 -18.10 1.90
N SER A 360 6.21 -18.47 0.90
CA SER A 360 7.64 -18.73 1.08
C SER A 360 8.43 -17.50 1.51
N SER A 361 8.07 -16.31 1.01
CA SER A 361 8.69 -15.04 1.41
C SER A 361 8.41 -14.71 2.86
N VAL A 362 7.19 -14.93 3.36
CA VAL A 362 6.87 -14.75 4.79
C VAL A 362 7.69 -15.69 5.66
N LYS A 363 7.83 -16.96 5.28
CA LYS A 363 8.66 -17.91 6.04
C LYS A 363 10.14 -17.47 6.07
N LYS A 364 10.68 -17.00 4.94
CA LYS A 364 12.05 -16.43 4.86
C LYS A 364 12.21 -15.19 5.73
N LEU A 365 11.19 -14.32 5.77
CA LEU A 365 11.18 -13.15 6.62
C LEU A 365 11.27 -13.54 8.10
N MET A 366 10.53 -14.57 8.54
CA MET A 366 10.62 -15.05 9.94
C MET A 366 12.02 -15.58 10.29
N ILE A 367 12.70 -16.23 9.34
CA ILE A 367 14.09 -16.66 9.51
C ILE A 367 15.03 -15.44 9.62
N ALA A 368 14.85 -14.44 8.75
CA ALA A 368 15.65 -13.21 8.76
C ALA A 368 15.45 -12.40 10.07
N SER A 369 14.24 -12.42 10.62
CA SER A 369 13.90 -11.82 11.92
C SER A 369 14.39 -12.63 13.13
N LYS A 370 15.15 -13.72 12.91
CA LYS A 370 15.70 -14.60 13.95
C LYS A 370 14.62 -15.22 14.85
N CYS A 371 13.42 -15.41 14.32
CA CYS A 371 12.34 -16.07 15.04
C CYS A 371 12.61 -17.56 15.17
N LYS A 372 12.34 -18.14 16.34
CA LYS A 372 12.07 -19.57 16.38
C LYS A 372 10.72 -19.82 15.73
N ILE A 373 10.70 -20.77 14.80
CA ILE A 373 9.51 -21.18 14.08
C ILE A 373 9.09 -22.56 14.57
N GLU A 374 7.82 -22.71 14.94
CA GLU A 374 7.20 -24.01 15.19
C GLU A 374 6.00 -24.21 14.27
N GLU A 375 6.03 -25.30 13.50
CA GLU A 375 4.93 -25.70 12.63
C GLU A 375 4.07 -26.74 13.35
N GLY A 376 2.83 -26.37 13.66
CA GLY A 376 1.91 -27.21 14.40
C GLY A 376 0.78 -26.43 15.06
N GLU A 377 -0.24 -27.16 15.52
CA GLU A 377 -1.35 -26.56 16.24
C GLU A 377 -0.94 -26.26 17.70
N ALA A 378 -1.18 -25.03 18.14
CA ALA A 378 -0.94 -24.61 19.51
C ALA A 378 -2.11 -25.01 20.40
N GLU A 379 -1.82 -25.83 21.41
CA GLU A 379 -2.74 -26.14 22.51
C GLU A 379 -2.44 -25.19 23.68
N PHE A 380 -3.43 -24.41 24.12
CA PHE A 380 -3.27 -23.51 25.27
C PHE A 380 -3.31 -24.31 26.58
N VAL A 381 -2.16 -24.45 27.25
CA VAL A 381 -2.05 -25.18 28.53
C VAL A 381 -2.01 -24.24 29.74
N GLY A 382 -1.70 -22.96 29.51
CA GLY A 382 -1.79 -21.84 30.45
C GLY A 382 -1.97 -20.53 29.71
N ALA A 383 -2.15 -19.44 30.44
CA ALA A 383 -2.33 -18.11 29.89
C ALA A 383 -1.13 -17.62 29.06
N ARG A 384 0.07 -18.11 29.40
CA ARG A 384 1.32 -17.75 28.73
C ARG A 384 2.10 -18.95 28.22
N GLU A 385 1.45 -20.11 28.20
CA GLU A 385 2.06 -21.39 27.88
C GLU A 385 1.24 -22.11 26.82
N ILE A 386 1.93 -22.49 25.74
CA ILE A 386 1.37 -23.30 24.66
C ILE A 386 2.14 -24.60 24.53
N LYS A 387 1.43 -25.66 24.16
CA LYS A 387 2.03 -26.93 23.78
C LYS A 387 1.91 -27.10 22.27
N VAL A 388 3.04 -27.39 21.62
CA VAL A 388 3.12 -27.67 20.18
C VAL A 388 4.03 -28.88 20.01
N ASN A 389 3.60 -29.88 19.24
CA ASN A 389 4.40 -31.08 18.97
C ASN A 389 5.00 -31.75 20.24
N ASN A 390 4.19 -31.82 21.31
CA ASN A 390 4.56 -32.33 22.64
C ASN A 390 5.63 -31.55 23.42
N LYS A 391 6.03 -30.36 22.96
CA LYS A 391 6.89 -29.44 23.71
C LYS A 391 6.07 -28.29 24.26
N VAL A 392 6.40 -27.85 25.47
CA VAL A 392 5.73 -26.70 26.10
C VAL A 392 6.64 -25.49 26.05
N TYR A 393 6.09 -24.40 25.51
CA TYR A 393 6.75 -23.12 25.34
C TYR A 393 6.08 -22.07 26.22
N ARG A 394 6.89 -21.22 26.86
CA ARG A 394 6.40 -20.10 27.69
C ARG A 394 6.87 -18.75 27.16
N GLY A 395 5.97 -17.79 27.09
CA GLY A 395 6.29 -16.39 26.77
C GLY A 395 6.18 -15.49 27.99
N LYS A 396 7.08 -14.49 28.13
CA LYS A 396 6.84 -13.38 29.08
C LYS A 396 5.59 -12.59 28.67
N ASN A 397 5.44 -12.38 27.36
CA ASN A 397 4.26 -11.86 26.69
C ASN A 397 3.75 -12.86 25.65
N VAL A 398 2.45 -12.79 25.36
CA VAL A 398 1.79 -13.57 24.31
C VAL A 398 0.99 -12.66 23.40
N ILE A 399 1.14 -12.83 22.08
CA ILE A 399 0.28 -12.18 21.08
C ILE A 399 -0.58 -13.25 20.41
N LEU A 400 -1.90 -13.13 20.59
CA LEU A 400 -2.91 -13.96 19.96
C LEU A 400 -3.27 -13.38 18.58
N ALA A 401 -2.83 -14.04 17.52
CA ALA A 401 -3.03 -13.64 16.12
C ALA A 401 -3.70 -14.76 15.31
N THR A 402 -4.61 -15.51 15.92
CA THR A 402 -5.27 -16.71 15.34
C THR A 402 -6.28 -16.40 14.24
N GLY A 403 -6.57 -15.11 14.02
CA GLY A 403 -7.40 -14.62 12.92
C GLY A 403 -8.86 -15.05 13.03
N SER A 404 -9.45 -15.40 11.90
CA SER A 404 -10.86 -15.77 11.77
C SER A 404 -11.05 -16.91 10.76
N HIS A 405 -12.25 -17.48 10.70
CA HIS A 405 -12.66 -18.46 9.71
C HIS A 405 -14.04 -18.13 9.14
N SER A 406 -14.38 -18.69 7.97
CA SER A 406 -15.66 -18.41 7.30
C SER A 406 -16.84 -18.97 8.10
N ARG A 407 -17.87 -18.16 8.30
CA ARG A 407 -19.12 -18.59 8.93
C ARG A 407 -19.76 -19.68 8.07
N ARG A 408 -20.04 -20.84 8.68
CA ARG A 408 -20.74 -21.95 8.01
C ARG A 408 -22.16 -22.09 8.56
N LEU A 409 -23.14 -22.24 7.68
CA LEU A 409 -24.55 -22.42 8.05
C LEU A 409 -24.87 -23.89 8.39
N ARG A 410 -24.01 -24.55 9.17
CA ARG A 410 -24.12 -26.01 9.44
C ARG A 410 -25.42 -26.41 10.14
N ALA A 411 -26.04 -25.49 10.88
CA ALA A 411 -27.30 -25.71 11.57
C ALA A 411 -28.51 -25.77 10.62
N LEU A 412 -28.40 -25.23 9.39
CA LEU A 412 -29.48 -25.31 8.42
C LEU A 412 -29.59 -26.73 7.83
N PRO A 413 -30.81 -27.24 7.60
CA PRO A 413 -31.03 -28.57 7.02
C PRO A 413 -30.21 -28.80 5.73
N GLY A 414 -29.54 -29.95 5.66
CA GLY A 414 -28.76 -30.39 4.50
C GLY A 414 -27.38 -29.73 4.32
N PHE A 415 -27.11 -28.56 4.91
CA PHE A 415 -25.84 -27.84 4.73
C PHE A 415 -24.63 -28.60 5.25
N LYS A 416 -24.72 -29.25 6.43
CA LYS A 416 -23.62 -30.07 6.96
C LYS A 416 -23.18 -31.15 5.96
N ALA A 417 -24.13 -31.93 5.44
CA ALA A 417 -23.86 -32.95 4.42
C ALA A 417 -23.36 -32.33 3.11
N GLY A 418 -23.82 -31.12 2.77
CA GLY A 418 -23.38 -30.38 1.60
C GLY A 418 -21.91 -29.97 1.65
N TYR A 419 -21.43 -29.51 2.82
CA TYR A 419 -20.01 -29.24 3.05
C TYR A 419 -19.17 -30.51 2.97
N GLU A 420 -19.62 -31.60 3.58
CA GLU A 420 -18.92 -32.90 3.57
C GLU A 420 -18.79 -33.48 2.15
N LYS A 421 -19.78 -33.23 1.29
CA LYS A 421 -19.80 -33.69 -0.12
C LYS A 421 -19.24 -32.67 -1.12
N ASN A 422 -18.72 -31.53 -0.65
CA ASN A 422 -18.05 -30.49 -1.45
C ASN A 422 -18.91 -29.89 -2.59
N TYR A 423 -20.23 -29.79 -2.41
CA TYR A 423 -21.10 -28.99 -3.29
C TYR A 423 -21.68 -27.75 -2.57
N VAL A 424 -21.52 -27.67 -1.25
CA VAL A 424 -21.63 -26.42 -0.49
C VAL A 424 -20.24 -26.03 -0.03
N LEU A 425 -19.81 -24.83 -0.37
CA LEU A 425 -18.47 -24.32 -0.23
C LEU A 425 -18.46 -23.12 0.72
N SER A 426 -17.39 -22.96 1.49
CA SER A 426 -17.01 -21.64 1.98
C SER A 426 -16.03 -21.00 0.98
N SER A 427 -15.63 -19.75 1.25
CA SER A 427 -14.61 -19.07 0.44
C SER A 427 -13.30 -19.88 0.32
N ARG A 428 -12.96 -20.69 1.32
CA ARG A 428 -11.78 -21.56 1.33
C ARG A 428 -11.83 -22.63 0.24
N GLU A 429 -12.96 -23.32 0.11
CA GLU A 429 -13.13 -24.34 -0.91
C GLU A 429 -13.36 -23.70 -2.29
N ALA A 430 -14.10 -22.59 -2.36
CA ALA A 430 -14.36 -21.89 -3.62
C ALA A 430 -13.09 -21.35 -4.30
N ILE A 431 -12.15 -20.75 -3.55
CA ILE A 431 -10.89 -20.25 -4.13
C ILE A 431 -9.94 -21.36 -4.59
N ASN A 432 -10.23 -22.60 -4.21
CA ASN A 432 -9.49 -23.80 -4.59
C ASN A 432 -10.36 -24.77 -5.40
N TYR A 433 -11.45 -24.28 -6.01
CA TYR A 433 -12.30 -25.07 -6.90
C TYR A 433 -11.62 -25.22 -8.28
N ASP A 434 -10.47 -25.89 -8.31
CA ASP A 434 -9.49 -25.85 -9.42
C ASP A 434 -9.72 -26.88 -10.52
N SER A 435 -10.41 -27.98 -10.23
CA SER A 435 -10.52 -29.13 -11.13
C SER A 435 -11.35 -28.87 -12.40
N LYS A 436 -12.35 -28.00 -12.33
CA LYS A 436 -13.23 -27.63 -13.44
C LYS A 436 -13.98 -26.34 -13.14
N LEU A 437 -14.36 -25.61 -14.17
CA LEU A 437 -15.29 -24.48 -14.03
C LEU A 437 -16.72 -25.03 -13.85
N PRO A 438 -17.45 -24.67 -12.78
CA PRO A 438 -18.84 -25.10 -12.59
C PRO A 438 -19.72 -24.42 -13.64
N SER A 439 -20.74 -25.12 -14.17
CA SER A 439 -21.66 -24.51 -15.13
C SER A 439 -22.59 -23.50 -14.46
N SER A 440 -22.92 -23.71 -13.18
CA SER A 440 -23.70 -22.77 -12.38
C SER A 440 -23.27 -22.71 -10.92
N ILE A 441 -23.32 -21.52 -10.34
CA ILE A 441 -23.06 -21.26 -8.92
C ILE A 441 -24.13 -20.37 -8.32
N VAL A 442 -24.58 -20.70 -7.11
CA VAL A 442 -25.41 -19.83 -6.27
C VAL A 442 -24.59 -19.37 -5.07
N ILE A 443 -24.54 -18.07 -4.85
CA ILE A 443 -23.78 -17.42 -3.77
C ILE A 443 -24.78 -16.91 -2.74
N VAL A 444 -24.68 -17.35 -1.49
CA VAL A 444 -25.49 -16.89 -0.37
C VAL A 444 -24.72 -15.84 0.41
N GLY A 445 -25.19 -14.59 0.34
CA GLY A 445 -24.56 -13.41 0.95
C GLY A 445 -23.95 -12.47 -0.09
N GLY A 446 -24.45 -11.23 -0.11
CA GLY A 446 -24.04 -10.15 -1.02
C GLY A 446 -22.96 -9.21 -0.47
N GLY A 447 -22.14 -9.67 0.48
CA GLY A 447 -21.00 -8.90 1.00
C GLY A 447 -19.77 -8.96 0.08
N VAL A 448 -18.67 -8.32 0.49
CA VAL A 448 -17.41 -8.20 -0.29
C VAL A 448 -16.98 -9.52 -0.93
N VAL A 449 -16.88 -10.58 -0.13
CA VAL A 449 -16.48 -11.92 -0.60
C VAL A 449 -17.44 -12.44 -1.66
N GLY A 450 -18.75 -12.34 -1.43
CA GLY A 450 -19.76 -12.83 -2.37
C GLY A 450 -19.70 -12.09 -3.71
N VAL A 451 -19.51 -10.77 -3.67
CA VAL A 451 -19.41 -9.92 -4.86
C VAL A 451 -18.13 -10.18 -5.66
N GLU A 452 -16.97 -10.28 -5.00
CA GLU A 452 -15.71 -10.63 -5.70
C GLU A 452 -15.79 -12.00 -6.38
N PHE A 453 -16.32 -13.02 -5.68
CA PHE A 453 -16.50 -14.34 -6.28
C PHE A 453 -17.55 -14.34 -7.40
N ALA A 454 -18.63 -13.56 -7.26
CA ALA A 454 -19.63 -13.45 -8.32
C ALA A 454 -18.99 -12.99 -9.63
N GLN A 455 -18.13 -11.97 -9.58
CA GLN A 455 -17.41 -11.51 -10.76
C GLN A 455 -16.42 -12.58 -11.27
N VAL A 456 -15.60 -13.19 -10.40
CA VAL A 456 -14.63 -14.23 -10.84
C VAL A 456 -15.34 -15.36 -11.59
N PHE A 457 -16.44 -15.89 -11.05
CA PHE A 457 -17.16 -16.99 -11.69
C PHE A 457 -17.91 -16.54 -12.95
N ALA A 458 -18.53 -15.35 -12.95
CA ALA A 458 -19.24 -14.83 -14.12
C ALA A 458 -18.27 -14.55 -15.28
N SER A 459 -17.17 -13.84 -15.02
CA SER A 459 -16.14 -13.52 -16.02
C SER A 459 -15.42 -14.77 -16.54
N ALA A 460 -15.32 -15.83 -15.73
CA ALA A 460 -14.80 -17.12 -16.19
C ALA A 460 -15.81 -17.92 -17.04
N GLY A 461 -17.10 -17.58 -17.00
CA GLY A 461 -18.16 -18.15 -17.84
C GLY A 461 -19.22 -18.99 -17.11
N SER A 462 -19.23 -19.01 -15.78
CA SER A 462 -20.30 -19.68 -15.01
C SER A 462 -21.57 -18.86 -14.97
N LYS A 463 -22.74 -19.51 -14.92
CA LYS A 463 -23.99 -18.83 -14.55
C LYS A 463 -23.99 -18.54 -13.05
N VAL A 464 -24.12 -17.27 -12.66
CA VAL A 464 -24.07 -16.85 -11.25
C VAL A 464 -25.42 -16.32 -10.77
N THR A 465 -25.81 -16.71 -9.55
CA THR A 465 -26.93 -16.08 -8.84
C THR A 465 -26.52 -15.73 -7.41
N ILE A 466 -26.73 -14.48 -7.00
CA ILE A 466 -26.55 -14.04 -5.61
C ILE A 466 -27.91 -14.06 -4.89
N ILE A 467 -27.96 -14.71 -3.74
CA ILE A 467 -29.07 -14.67 -2.77
C ILE A 467 -28.66 -13.73 -1.65
N GLN A 468 -29.35 -12.59 -1.55
CA GLN A 468 -29.09 -11.57 -0.55
C GLN A 468 -30.33 -11.38 0.32
N ASN A 469 -30.14 -11.42 1.64
CA ASN A 469 -31.24 -11.31 2.60
C ASN A 469 -31.74 -9.87 2.80
N GLN A 470 -30.94 -8.88 2.44
CA GLN A 470 -31.29 -7.45 2.44
C GLN A 470 -31.74 -6.99 1.05
N ASN A 471 -32.13 -5.73 0.94
CA ASN A 471 -32.56 -5.08 -0.31
C ASN A 471 -31.41 -4.44 -1.10
N HIS A 472 -30.16 -4.54 -0.63
CA HIS A 472 -28.97 -4.05 -1.33
C HIS A 472 -27.79 -5.03 -1.15
N LEU A 473 -26.81 -4.95 -2.05
CA LEU A 473 -25.50 -5.58 -1.87
C LEU A 473 -24.60 -4.71 -0.98
N LEU A 474 -23.47 -5.27 -0.55
CA LEU A 474 -22.40 -4.56 0.13
C LEU A 474 -22.90 -3.64 1.28
N PRO A 475 -23.48 -4.21 2.35
CA PRO A 475 -23.94 -3.43 3.49
C PRO A 475 -22.84 -2.56 4.09
N GLY A 476 -23.17 -1.30 4.38
CA GLY A 476 -22.24 -0.30 4.91
C GLY A 476 -21.45 0.47 3.85
N ILE A 477 -21.72 0.26 2.55
CA ILE A 477 -21.12 1.03 1.45
C ILE A 477 -22.12 2.06 0.93
N ASP A 478 -21.65 3.22 0.48
CA ASP A 478 -22.49 4.29 -0.06
C ASP A 478 -23.39 3.79 -1.20
N HIS A 479 -24.66 4.20 -1.15
CA HIS A 479 -25.70 3.69 -2.03
C HIS A 479 -25.38 3.89 -3.52
N ASP A 480 -24.78 5.02 -3.91
CA ASP A 480 -24.43 5.27 -5.31
C ASP A 480 -23.39 4.25 -5.83
N VAL A 481 -22.45 3.86 -4.97
CA VAL A 481 -21.42 2.88 -5.30
C VAL A 481 -22.03 1.49 -5.44
N THR A 482 -22.92 1.12 -4.51
CA THR A 482 -23.62 -0.18 -4.59
C THR A 482 -24.48 -0.30 -5.86
N ASN A 483 -25.13 0.78 -6.28
CA ASN A 483 -25.91 0.81 -7.51
C ASN A 483 -25.05 0.64 -8.77
N GLU A 484 -23.88 1.26 -8.80
CA GLU A 484 -22.98 1.15 -9.96
C GLU A 484 -22.39 -0.26 -10.10
N ILE A 485 -22.00 -0.91 -9.00
CA ILE A 485 -21.52 -2.31 -9.07
C ILE A 485 -22.65 -3.29 -9.41
N VAL A 486 -23.88 -3.08 -8.95
CA VAL A 486 -25.03 -3.90 -9.32
C VAL A 486 -25.26 -3.87 -10.83
N LYS A 487 -25.30 -2.67 -11.44
CA LYS A 487 -25.41 -2.53 -12.90
C LYS A 487 -24.29 -3.26 -13.63
N HIS A 488 -23.07 -3.18 -13.10
CA HIS A 488 -21.92 -3.87 -13.67
C HIS A 488 -22.10 -5.40 -13.61
N LEU A 489 -22.46 -5.96 -12.45
CA LEU A 489 -22.67 -7.40 -12.27
C LEU A 489 -23.81 -7.93 -13.16
N GLU A 490 -24.94 -7.22 -13.24
CA GLU A 490 -26.07 -7.60 -14.09
C GLU A 490 -25.73 -7.57 -15.58
N LYS A 491 -24.94 -6.57 -16.02
CA LYS A 491 -24.40 -6.51 -17.38
C LYS A 491 -23.52 -7.72 -17.72
N HIS A 492 -22.87 -8.30 -16.73
CA HIS A 492 -22.06 -9.54 -16.86
C HIS A 492 -22.87 -10.82 -16.57
N GLY A 493 -24.21 -10.73 -16.55
CA GLY A 493 -25.08 -11.90 -16.46
C GLY A 493 -25.25 -12.48 -15.05
N VAL A 494 -24.83 -11.75 -14.01
CA VAL A 494 -25.08 -12.13 -12.62
C VAL A 494 -26.54 -11.82 -12.29
N GLN A 495 -27.29 -12.83 -11.85
CA GLN A 495 -28.63 -12.64 -11.31
C GLN A 495 -28.57 -12.32 -9.82
N ILE A 496 -29.29 -11.29 -9.36
CA ILE A 496 -29.34 -10.94 -7.93
C ILE A 496 -30.78 -11.11 -7.44
N ILE A 497 -30.94 -11.77 -6.31
CA ILE A 497 -32.23 -11.99 -5.65
C ILE A 497 -32.15 -11.41 -4.25
N TYR A 498 -32.80 -10.27 -4.06
CA TYR A 498 -32.87 -9.53 -2.80
C TYR A 498 -33.99 -10.04 -1.87
N ASN A 499 -33.93 -9.62 -0.60
CA ASN A 499 -34.90 -9.95 0.43
C ASN A 499 -35.16 -11.46 0.53
N ALA A 500 -34.10 -12.25 0.29
CA ALA A 500 -34.15 -13.69 0.15
C ALA A 500 -33.34 -14.37 1.26
N THR A 501 -34.04 -15.05 2.16
CA THR A 501 -33.42 -15.73 3.30
C THR A 501 -33.28 -17.22 2.99
N SER A 502 -32.04 -17.72 2.99
CA SER A 502 -31.78 -19.15 2.82
C SER A 502 -32.19 -19.95 4.06
N THR A 503 -32.98 -21.01 3.89
CA THR A 503 -33.53 -21.81 4.99
C THR A 503 -32.99 -23.24 5.05
N GLY A 504 -32.37 -23.74 3.98
CA GLY A 504 -31.77 -25.08 3.94
C GLY A 504 -31.52 -25.59 2.53
N LEU A 505 -31.24 -26.88 2.42
CA LEU A 505 -31.18 -27.60 1.15
C LEU A 505 -32.33 -28.62 1.08
N SER A 506 -32.91 -28.78 -0.11
CA SER A 506 -33.92 -29.80 -0.40
C SER A 506 -33.26 -31.20 -0.49
N ASN A 507 -34.08 -32.26 -0.46
CA ASN A 507 -33.61 -33.64 -0.69
C ASN A 507 -32.99 -33.87 -2.07
N LYS A 508 -33.17 -32.93 -3.01
CA LYS A 508 -32.57 -32.93 -4.35
C LYS A 508 -31.33 -32.03 -4.43
N ASN A 509 -30.80 -31.59 -3.28
CA ASN A 509 -29.68 -30.67 -3.13
C ASN A 509 -29.94 -29.28 -3.75
N GLU A 510 -31.19 -28.81 -3.75
CA GLU A 510 -31.53 -27.45 -4.20
C GLU A 510 -31.49 -26.49 -3.02
N LEU A 511 -31.00 -25.27 -3.19
CA LEU A 511 -31.09 -24.25 -2.15
C LEU A 511 -32.54 -23.82 -1.98
N VAL A 512 -33.03 -23.95 -0.75
CA VAL A 512 -34.35 -23.49 -0.32
C VAL A 512 -34.17 -22.10 0.29
N TYR A 513 -34.96 -21.15 -0.18
CA TYR A 513 -34.95 -19.78 0.31
C TYR A 513 -36.36 -19.20 0.32
N GLU A 514 -36.59 -18.21 1.17
CA GLU A 514 -37.88 -17.56 1.34
C GLU A 514 -37.81 -16.11 0.89
N ILE A 515 -38.84 -15.65 0.17
CA ILE A 515 -39.07 -14.24 -0.17
C ILE A 515 -40.52 -13.91 0.17
N GLY A 516 -40.73 -12.95 1.07
CA GLY A 516 -42.06 -12.48 1.45
C GLY A 516 -43.01 -13.60 1.87
N GLY A 517 -42.57 -14.53 2.74
CA GLY A 517 -43.39 -15.67 3.18
C GLY A 517 -43.45 -16.85 2.20
N THR A 518 -42.91 -16.70 0.98
CA THR A 518 -43.01 -17.73 -0.06
C THR A 518 -41.71 -18.51 -0.20
N GLU A 519 -41.76 -19.83 0.04
CA GLU A 519 -40.66 -20.74 -0.23
C GLU A 519 -40.39 -20.87 -1.74
N ARG A 520 -39.12 -20.77 -2.12
CA ARG A 520 -38.61 -21.00 -3.48
C ARG A 520 -37.38 -21.91 -3.43
N LYS A 521 -37.05 -22.48 -4.60
CA LYS A 521 -35.94 -23.42 -4.75
C LYS A 521 -35.10 -23.04 -5.95
N ILE A 522 -33.77 -23.13 -5.81
CA ILE A 522 -32.84 -22.90 -6.91
C ILE A 522 -31.75 -23.99 -6.94
N LYS A 523 -31.56 -24.57 -8.13
CA LYS A 523 -30.54 -25.58 -8.39
C LYS A 523 -29.29 -24.94 -8.98
N ALA A 524 -28.13 -25.35 -8.49
CA ALA A 524 -26.82 -25.04 -9.05
C ALA A 524 -25.88 -26.24 -8.91
N ASP A 525 -24.74 -26.21 -9.59
CA ASP A 525 -23.71 -27.25 -9.42
C ASP A 525 -23.00 -27.11 -8.08
N VAL A 526 -22.79 -25.86 -7.64
CA VAL A 526 -22.14 -25.51 -6.38
C VAL A 526 -22.84 -24.33 -5.70
N TYR A 527 -22.79 -24.32 -4.38
CA TYR A 527 -23.31 -23.26 -3.52
C TYR A 527 -22.17 -22.65 -2.71
N LEU A 528 -21.90 -21.35 -2.85
CA LEU A 528 -20.92 -20.64 -2.03
C LEU A 528 -21.61 -19.89 -0.90
N ILE A 529 -21.20 -20.14 0.33
CA ILE A 529 -21.70 -19.46 1.52
C ILE A 529 -20.72 -18.35 1.91
N ALA A 530 -21.14 -17.10 1.73
CA ALA A 530 -20.37 -15.87 1.92
C ALA A 530 -21.05 -14.91 2.91
N VAL A 531 -21.52 -15.44 4.04
CA VAL A 531 -22.32 -14.71 5.06
C VAL A 531 -21.48 -14.15 6.22
N GLY A 532 -20.21 -13.85 5.97
CA GLY A 532 -19.29 -13.28 6.95
C GLY A 532 -18.32 -14.29 7.58
N ARG A 533 -17.59 -13.82 8.58
CA ARG A 533 -16.48 -14.52 9.25
C ARG A 533 -16.69 -14.54 10.77
N ILE A 534 -16.01 -15.45 11.44
CA ILE A 534 -16.06 -15.62 12.90
C ILE A 534 -14.61 -15.67 13.42
N PRO A 535 -14.26 -14.91 14.47
CA PRO A 535 -12.95 -14.99 15.13
C PRO A 535 -12.57 -16.42 15.56
N SER A 536 -11.28 -16.73 15.57
CA SER A 536 -10.77 -18.05 15.95
C SER A 536 -10.29 -18.06 17.41
N SER A 537 -11.22 -18.09 18.36
CA SER A 537 -10.94 -17.95 19.81
C SER A 537 -10.99 -19.27 20.60
N GLN A 538 -10.94 -20.42 19.92
CA GLN A 538 -11.05 -21.73 20.55
C GLN A 538 -9.95 -21.95 21.60
N GLY A 539 -10.33 -22.42 22.80
CA GLY A 539 -9.43 -22.68 23.93
C GLY A 539 -9.03 -21.43 24.76
N LEU A 540 -9.31 -20.22 24.29
CA LEU A 540 -8.91 -18.99 24.99
C LEU A 540 -9.68 -18.77 26.30
N ALA A 541 -10.97 -19.08 26.34
CA ALA A 541 -11.78 -18.97 27.55
C ALA A 541 -11.24 -19.88 28.69
N GLU A 542 -10.71 -21.06 28.34
CA GLU A 542 -10.19 -22.03 29.30
C GLU A 542 -8.90 -21.56 29.99
N ILE A 543 -8.19 -20.59 29.40
CA ILE A 543 -7.00 -19.96 29.99
C ILE A 543 -7.30 -18.61 30.67
N GLY A 544 -8.58 -18.22 30.75
CA GLY A 544 -9.03 -17.01 31.44
C GLY A 544 -9.12 -15.76 30.56
N VAL A 545 -8.94 -15.89 29.24
CA VAL A 545 -9.18 -14.77 28.30
C VAL A 545 -10.68 -14.63 28.05
N ASN A 546 -11.20 -13.41 28.16
CA ASN A 546 -12.60 -13.12 27.87
C ASN A 546 -12.89 -13.34 26.37
N VAL A 547 -14.00 -14.01 26.08
CA VAL A 547 -14.51 -14.22 24.72
C VAL A 547 -15.92 -13.67 24.65
N GLY A 548 -16.16 -12.77 23.70
CA GLY A 548 -17.43 -12.11 23.46
C GLY A 548 -18.45 -13.01 22.75
N VAL A 549 -19.67 -12.48 22.59
CA VAL A 549 -20.81 -13.21 22.02
C VAL A 549 -20.65 -13.54 20.54
N ARG A 550 -19.79 -12.82 19.81
CA ARG A 550 -19.43 -13.10 18.42
C ARG A 550 -18.13 -13.90 18.33
N GLU A 551 -17.70 -14.50 19.43
CA GLU A 551 -16.43 -15.21 19.60
C GLU A 551 -15.19 -14.31 19.55
N GLU A 552 -15.35 -12.98 19.59
CA GLU A 552 -14.25 -12.01 19.58
C GLU A 552 -13.51 -11.95 20.92
N VAL A 553 -12.23 -11.58 20.89
CA VAL A 553 -11.47 -11.26 22.11
C VAL A 553 -11.52 -9.75 22.34
N PRO A 554 -12.18 -9.27 23.39
CA PRO A 554 -12.17 -7.85 23.74
C PRO A 554 -10.75 -7.41 24.10
N VAL A 555 -10.35 -6.26 23.57
CA VAL A 555 -9.05 -5.63 23.86
C VAL A 555 -9.23 -4.15 24.14
N ASP A 556 -8.30 -3.58 24.90
CA ASP A 556 -8.21 -2.14 25.10
C ASP A 556 -7.47 -1.43 23.95
N GLU A 557 -7.28 -0.12 24.04
CA GLU A 557 -6.56 0.69 23.03
C GLU A 557 -5.09 0.28 22.85
N LYS A 558 -4.51 -0.50 23.78
CA LYS A 558 -3.14 -1.01 23.72
C LYS A 558 -3.07 -2.44 23.20
N MET A 559 -4.19 -2.96 22.68
CA MET A 559 -4.38 -4.34 22.23
C MET A 559 -4.21 -5.38 23.35
N ARG A 560 -4.33 -4.97 24.63
CA ARG A 560 -4.23 -5.88 25.79
C ARG A 560 -5.57 -6.56 26.01
N THR A 561 -5.52 -7.86 26.31
CA THR A 561 -6.69 -8.60 26.80
C THR A 561 -6.89 -8.34 28.30
N ASN A 562 -7.89 -8.99 28.91
CA ASN A 562 -8.08 -8.99 30.35
C ASN A 562 -6.97 -9.73 31.14
N VAL A 563 -6.13 -10.52 30.47
CA VAL A 563 -5.08 -11.32 31.09
C VAL A 563 -3.72 -10.62 30.97
N LYS A 564 -2.98 -10.60 32.08
CA LYS A 564 -1.66 -9.99 32.14
C LYS A 564 -0.69 -10.50 31.09
N ASN A 565 -0.08 -9.56 30.36
CA ASN A 565 0.89 -9.80 29.29
C ASN A 565 0.34 -10.64 28.11
N VAL A 566 -0.98 -10.70 27.95
CA VAL A 566 -1.62 -11.34 26.79
C VAL A 566 -2.32 -10.27 25.96
N TYR A 567 -1.96 -10.23 24.68
CA TYR A 567 -2.46 -9.29 23.68
C TYR A 567 -3.24 -10.06 22.61
N ALA A 568 -4.19 -9.40 21.95
CA ALA A 568 -4.90 -9.98 20.80
C ALA A 568 -4.98 -8.97 19.65
N ILE A 569 -4.76 -9.44 18.42
CA ILE A 569 -4.65 -8.58 17.23
C ILE A 569 -5.42 -9.13 16.03
N GLY A 570 -5.60 -8.28 15.01
CA GLY A 570 -6.30 -8.63 13.77
C GLY A 570 -7.74 -9.12 13.98
N ASP A 571 -8.21 -9.99 13.09
CA ASP A 571 -9.60 -10.45 13.09
C ASP A 571 -10.07 -11.08 14.40
N LEU A 572 -9.15 -11.56 15.26
CA LEU A 572 -9.49 -12.14 16.55
C LEU A 572 -10.23 -11.15 17.45
N THR A 573 -9.98 -9.85 17.30
CA THR A 573 -10.61 -8.79 18.11
C THR A 573 -12.03 -8.45 17.66
N GLY A 574 -12.45 -8.90 16.48
CA GLY A 574 -13.79 -8.63 15.95
C GLY A 574 -14.11 -7.16 15.67
N GLN A 575 -13.09 -6.29 15.62
CA GLN A 575 -13.21 -4.88 15.23
C GLN A 575 -13.34 -4.79 13.69
N ASN A 576 -12.34 -4.27 12.98
CA ASN A 576 -12.29 -4.29 11.51
C ASN A 576 -11.46 -5.50 11.04
N MET A 577 -12.12 -6.52 10.48
CA MET A 577 -11.47 -7.75 9.98
C MET A 577 -10.77 -7.53 8.63
N LEU A 578 -9.76 -6.66 8.63
CA LEU A 578 -8.98 -6.23 7.47
C LEU A 578 -7.49 -6.46 7.73
N ALA A 579 -6.74 -6.87 6.71
CA ALA A 579 -5.32 -7.20 6.85
C ALA A 579 -4.49 -6.00 7.30
N HIS A 580 -4.75 -4.81 6.76
CA HIS A 580 -4.07 -3.58 7.14
C HIS A 580 -4.42 -3.08 8.55
N VAL A 581 -5.62 -3.41 9.06
CA VAL A 581 -5.95 -3.20 10.48
C VAL A 581 -5.17 -4.16 11.37
N ALA A 582 -5.01 -5.42 10.95
CA ALA A 582 -4.18 -6.38 11.67
C ALA A 582 -2.71 -5.93 11.75
N TYR A 583 -2.18 -5.26 10.71
CA TYR A 583 -0.86 -4.63 10.78
C TYR A 583 -0.81 -3.52 11.83
N GLN A 584 -1.80 -2.63 11.85
CA GLN A 584 -1.84 -1.56 12.85
C GLN A 584 -1.97 -2.11 14.28
N HIS A 585 -2.83 -3.10 14.50
CA HIS A 585 -2.93 -3.80 15.79
C HIS A 585 -1.58 -4.41 16.21
N ALA A 586 -0.83 -4.98 15.27
CA ALA A 586 0.50 -5.54 15.55
C ALA A 586 1.46 -4.46 16.04
N LEU A 587 1.56 -3.31 15.35
CA LEU A 587 2.42 -2.20 15.75
C LEU A 587 2.07 -1.67 17.15
N ILE A 588 0.78 -1.54 17.46
CA ILE A 588 0.33 -1.10 18.79
C ILE A 588 0.69 -2.12 19.87
N ALA A 589 0.45 -3.41 19.64
CA ALA A 589 0.82 -4.46 20.60
C ALA A 589 2.34 -4.51 20.82
N VAL A 590 3.12 -4.45 19.75
CA VAL A 590 4.59 -4.47 19.80
C VAL A 590 5.12 -3.24 20.55
N GLY A 591 4.69 -2.02 20.21
CA GLY A 591 5.12 -0.82 20.90
C GLY A 591 4.85 -0.88 22.40
N ASN A 592 3.70 -1.40 22.82
CA ASN A 592 3.39 -1.59 24.25
C ASN A 592 4.24 -2.68 24.92
N ILE A 593 4.58 -3.77 24.22
CA ILE A 593 5.52 -4.79 24.73
C ILE A 593 6.94 -4.21 24.89
N LEU A 594 7.31 -3.25 24.03
CA LEU A 594 8.60 -2.55 24.07
C LEU A 594 8.63 -1.38 25.06
N GLY A 595 7.48 -0.96 25.58
CA GLY A 595 7.36 0.10 26.59
C GLY A 595 7.09 1.50 26.03
N GLU A 596 6.67 1.61 24.77
CA GLU A 596 6.46 2.89 24.06
C GLU A 596 5.12 3.58 24.38
N ASN A 597 4.20 2.90 25.10
CA ASN A 597 2.92 3.46 25.55
C ASN A 597 2.03 4.01 24.40
N VAL A 598 2.01 3.33 23.26
CA VAL A 598 1.21 3.72 22.07
C VAL A 598 -0.25 3.26 22.18
N ARG A 599 -1.18 3.96 21.54
CA ARG A 599 -2.62 3.65 21.56
C ARG A 599 -3.17 3.51 20.15
N TYR A 600 -4.10 2.58 19.98
CA TYR A 600 -4.89 2.43 18.77
C TYR A 600 -6.05 3.43 18.81
N HIS A 601 -5.97 4.43 17.94
CA HIS A 601 -7.08 5.36 17.72
C HIS A 601 -8.03 4.78 16.68
N ASN A 602 -9.32 4.71 17.01
CA ASN A 602 -10.34 4.22 16.10
C ASN A 602 -10.68 5.29 15.04
N LYS A 603 -9.74 5.50 14.12
CA LYS A 603 -9.87 6.41 12.98
C LYS A 603 -10.57 5.71 11.80
N PRO A 604 -11.13 6.46 10.84
CA PRO A 604 -11.66 5.90 9.61
C PRO A 604 -10.63 5.01 8.92
N VAL A 605 -11.02 3.77 8.62
CA VAL A 605 -10.16 2.79 7.95
C VAL A 605 -10.60 2.67 6.49
N PRO A 606 -9.68 2.74 5.51
CA PRO A 606 -10.05 2.50 4.13
C PRO A 606 -10.45 1.04 3.91
N GLY A 607 -11.59 0.83 3.25
CA GLY A 607 -12.04 -0.46 2.76
C GLY A 607 -11.86 -0.57 1.25
N CYS A 608 -11.48 -1.75 0.78
CA CYS A 608 -11.21 -2.03 -0.63
C CYS A 608 -11.96 -3.28 -1.08
N ILE A 609 -12.63 -3.21 -2.23
CA ILE A 609 -13.30 -4.31 -2.91
C ILE A 609 -12.76 -4.36 -4.34
N TYR A 610 -12.21 -5.50 -4.72
CA TYR A 610 -11.32 -5.58 -5.88
C TYR A 610 -12.03 -6.15 -7.11
N THR A 611 -13.31 -5.85 -7.23
CA THR A 611 -14.05 -6.03 -8.48
C THR A 611 -13.39 -5.20 -9.60
N ASN A 612 -13.87 -5.34 -10.82
CA ASN A 612 -13.47 -4.48 -11.94
C ASN A 612 -14.75 -3.91 -12.56
N PRO A 613 -15.14 -2.65 -12.28
CA PRO A 613 -14.37 -1.62 -11.59
C PRO A 613 -14.14 -1.92 -10.11
N GLU A 614 -13.02 -1.43 -9.59
CA GLU A 614 -12.68 -1.53 -8.17
C GLU A 614 -13.54 -0.57 -7.34
N ILE A 615 -13.69 -0.86 -6.06
CA ILE A 615 -14.34 0.03 -5.09
C ILE A 615 -13.37 0.30 -3.95
N ALA A 616 -13.25 1.57 -3.57
CA ALA A 616 -12.55 1.98 -2.37
C ALA A 616 -13.38 3.00 -1.60
N PHE A 617 -13.37 2.93 -0.28
CA PHE A 617 -14.17 3.80 0.56
C PHE A 617 -13.51 4.05 1.90
N ILE A 618 -13.78 5.19 2.51
CA ILE A 618 -13.29 5.55 3.85
C ILE A 618 -14.23 6.58 4.48
N GLY A 619 -14.38 6.55 5.80
CA GLY A 619 -15.20 7.51 6.53
C GLY A 619 -16.71 7.29 6.36
N LEU A 620 -17.47 8.37 6.49
CA LEU A 620 -18.92 8.34 6.48
C LEU A 620 -19.50 8.21 5.07
N THR A 621 -20.57 7.46 4.94
CA THR A 621 -21.51 7.59 3.81
C THR A 621 -22.27 8.93 3.90
N GLU A 622 -22.90 9.33 2.80
CA GLU A 622 -23.77 10.52 2.82
C GLU A 622 -24.93 10.39 3.82
N GLU A 623 -25.52 9.19 3.92
CA GLU A 623 -26.63 8.90 4.82
C GLU A 623 -26.17 9.00 6.27
N GLU A 624 -25.07 8.34 6.64
CA GLU A 624 -24.52 8.41 8.00
C GLU A 624 -24.11 9.83 8.39
N ALA A 625 -23.55 10.61 7.47
CA ALA A 625 -23.17 12.00 7.73
C ALA A 625 -24.40 12.87 8.06
N LYS A 626 -25.50 12.69 7.33
CA LYS A 626 -26.77 13.37 7.60
C LYS A 626 -27.42 12.90 8.90
N GLU A 627 -27.44 11.59 9.16
CA GLU A 627 -27.98 11.01 10.38
C GLU A 627 -27.25 11.48 11.65
N LYS A 628 -25.93 11.69 11.55
CA LYS A 628 -25.10 12.25 12.62
C LYS A 628 -25.20 13.77 12.75
N GLY A 629 -26.00 14.43 11.90
CA GLY A 629 -26.23 15.88 11.96
C GLY A 629 -25.08 16.73 11.43
N HIS A 630 -24.15 16.16 10.65
CA HIS A 630 -23.07 16.95 10.04
C HIS A 630 -23.61 17.87 8.95
N ASN A 631 -23.09 19.09 8.90
CA ASN A 631 -23.42 20.06 7.85
C ASN A 631 -22.56 19.82 6.61
N VAL A 632 -22.90 18.79 5.84
CA VAL A 632 -22.10 18.33 4.70
C VAL A 632 -22.67 18.75 3.35
N PHE A 633 -21.81 18.71 2.34
CA PHE A 633 -22.22 18.65 0.94
C PHE A 633 -21.42 17.60 0.19
N ILE A 634 -21.97 17.18 -0.95
CA ILE A 634 -21.34 16.19 -1.81
C ILE A 634 -20.60 16.87 -2.95
N SER A 635 -19.38 16.42 -3.22
CA SER A 635 -18.65 16.69 -4.45
C SER A 635 -18.42 15.38 -5.19
N LYS A 636 -18.83 15.31 -6.46
CA LYS A 636 -18.82 14.08 -7.25
C LYS A 636 -18.21 14.34 -8.62
N TYR A 637 -17.33 13.46 -9.07
CA TYR A 637 -16.72 13.54 -10.40
C TYR A 637 -16.69 12.16 -11.06
N LEU A 638 -16.98 12.11 -12.37
CA LEU A 638 -17.14 10.86 -13.11
C LEU A 638 -15.86 10.48 -13.86
N PHE A 639 -15.55 9.19 -13.90
CA PHE A 639 -14.42 8.70 -14.71
C PHE A 639 -14.61 8.97 -16.21
N SER A 640 -15.85 9.16 -16.68
CA SER A 640 -16.14 9.51 -18.07
C SER A 640 -15.59 10.86 -18.52
N PHE A 641 -15.21 11.74 -17.58
CA PHE A 641 -14.58 13.03 -17.87
C PHE A 641 -13.06 13.01 -17.67
N LEU A 642 -12.50 11.93 -17.14
CA LEU A 642 -11.08 11.83 -16.84
C LEU A 642 -10.28 11.37 -18.07
N GLY A 643 -9.32 12.18 -18.51
CA GLY A 643 -8.53 11.90 -19.72
C GLY A 643 -7.84 10.53 -19.70
N LYS A 644 -7.25 10.13 -18.56
CA LYS A 644 -6.62 8.81 -18.39
C LYS A 644 -7.63 7.67 -18.54
N ALA A 645 -8.82 7.82 -17.97
CA ALA A 645 -9.89 6.81 -18.03
C ALA A 645 -10.41 6.64 -19.46
N ILE A 646 -10.56 7.73 -20.21
CA ILE A 646 -10.93 7.72 -21.63
C ILE A 646 -9.86 7.01 -22.45
N ALA A 647 -8.58 7.37 -22.28
CA ALA A 647 -7.45 6.81 -23.02
C ALA A 647 -7.30 5.28 -22.83
N THR A 648 -7.72 4.77 -21.68
CA THR A 648 -7.64 3.33 -21.31
C THR A 648 -8.97 2.59 -21.47
N LYS A 649 -10.03 3.30 -21.86
CA LYS A 649 -11.42 2.81 -21.97
C LYS A 649 -12.03 2.32 -20.65
N GLN A 650 -11.54 2.82 -19.51
CA GLN A 650 -12.02 2.47 -18.17
C GLN A 650 -12.80 3.63 -17.56
N THR A 651 -13.91 4.02 -18.19
CA THR A 651 -14.69 5.24 -17.89
C THR A 651 -15.86 5.03 -16.93
N SER A 652 -16.09 3.80 -16.45
CA SER A 652 -17.20 3.49 -15.53
C SER A 652 -16.88 3.96 -14.11
N GLY A 653 -17.91 4.49 -13.44
CA GLY A 653 -17.84 4.88 -12.05
C GLY A 653 -17.48 6.35 -11.81
N PHE A 654 -17.16 6.66 -10.55
CA PHE A 654 -17.00 8.02 -10.04
C PHE A 654 -16.22 8.03 -8.71
N VAL A 655 -15.80 9.22 -8.29
CA VAL A 655 -15.47 9.55 -6.90
C VAL A 655 -16.58 10.41 -6.30
N LYS A 656 -16.87 10.21 -5.02
CA LYS A 656 -17.82 10.97 -4.21
C LYS A 656 -17.15 11.34 -2.90
N LEU A 657 -16.95 12.64 -2.67
CA LEU A 657 -16.45 13.19 -1.41
C LEU A 657 -17.61 13.76 -0.59
N ILE A 658 -17.66 13.40 0.69
CA ILE A 658 -18.56 13.96 1.69
C ILE A 658 -17.73 15.01 2.43
N VAL A 659 -18.04 16.28 2.19
CA VAL A 659 -17.22 17.41 2.64
C VAL A 659 -18.00 18.22 3.67
N ASP A 660 -17.37 18.46 4.81
CA ASP A 660 -17.90 19.38 5.82
C ASP A 660 -17.90 20.83 5.28
N ARG A 661 -18.99 21.56 5.53
CA ARG A 661 -19.12 22.95 5.04
C ARG A 661 -18.34 23.97 5.85
N GLU A 662 -18.02 23.69 7.12
CA GLU A 662 -17.37 24.66 8.00
C GLU A 662 -15.88 24.78 7.69
N TYR A 663 -15.19 23.64 7.62
CA TYR A 663 -13.72 23.60 7.45
C TYR A 663 -13.26 23.00 6.12
N GLY A 664 -14.18 22.48 5.30
CA GLY A 664 -13.82 21.80 4.06
C GLY A 664 -13.09 20.48 4.28
N GLN A 665 -13.21 19.87 5.47
CA GLN A 665 -12.66 18.56 5.77
C GLN A 665 -13.42 17.46 5.04
N ILE A 666 -12.71 16.41 4.62
CA ILE A 666 -13.34 15.20 4.08
C ILE A 666 -13.81 14.34 5.24
N LEU A 667 -15.12 14.15 5.38
CA LEU A 667 -15.71 13.25 6.39
C LEU A 667 -15.90 11.83 5.85
N GLY A 668 -15.91 11.67 4.53
CA GLY A 668 -15.89 10.38 3.88
C GLY A 668 -15.64 10.49 2.38
N ALA A 669 -15.17 9.41 1.79
CA ALA A 669 -14.95 9.31 0.36
C ALA A 669 -15.29 7.91 -0.14
N HIS A 670 -15.92 7.85 -1.31
CA HIS A 670 -16.38 6.62 -1.93
C HIS A 670 -16.04 6.66 -3.41
N ILE A 671 -15.29 5.67 -3.88
CA ILE A 671 -14.75 5.59 -5.22
C ILE A 671 -15.15 4.26 -5.81
N ILE A 672 -15.73 4.28 -7.00
CA ILE A 672 -15.87 3.10 -7.86
C ILE A 672 -15.26 3.42 -9.20
N GLY A 673 -14.29 2.63 -9.66
CA GLY A 673 -13.62 2.85 -10.94
C GLY A 673 -12.27 2.16 -11.03
N ALA A 674 -11.49 2.52 -12.04
CA ALA A 674 -10.19 1.89 -12.28
C ALA A 674 -9.17 2.25 -11.20
N HIS A 675 -8.51 1.23 -10.64
CA HIS A 675 -7.43 1.37 -9.66
C HIS A 675 -7.82 2.13 -8.38
N ALA A 676 -9.11 2.21 -8.05
CA ALA A 676 -9.62 2.95 -6.90
C ALA A 676 -8.93 2.54 -5.58
N THR A 677 -8.52 1.28 -5.47
CA THR A 677 -7.90 0.74 -4.25
C THR A 677 -6.47 1.22 -4.03
N ASP A 678 -5.78 1.69 -5.07
CA ASP A 678 -4.39 2.13 -4.98
C ASP A 678 -4.26 3.55 -4.45
N TYR A 679 -5.16 4.46 -4.84
CA TYR A 679 -5.03 5.89 -4.53
C TYR A 679 -6.00 6.39 -3.45
N ILE A 680 -6.87 5.53 -2.88
CA ILE A 680 -7.65 5.86 -1.68
C ILE A 680 -6.76 6.23 -0.48
N SER A 681 -5.51 5.77 -0.47
CA SER A 681 -4.53 6.11 0.56
C SER A 681 -4.22 7.60 0.63
N GLU A 682 -4.37 8.33 -0.47
CA GLU A 682 -4.24 9.80 -0.49
C GLU A 682 -5.29 10.45 0.41
N ILE A 683 -6.55 10.02 0.30
CA ILE A 683 -7.64 10.51 1.15
C ILE A 683 -7.47 10.00 2.59
N ALA A 684 -7.01 8.76 2.77
CA ALA A 684 -6.72 8.25 4.12
C ALA A 684 -5.68 9.11 4.84
N LEU A 685 -4.60 9.48 4.15
CA LEU A 685 -3.59 10.40 4.69
C LEU A 685 -4.17 11.81 4.91
N ALA A 686 -4.96 12.33 3.97
CA ALA A 686 -5.60 13.63 4.11
C ALA A 686 -6.52 13.69 5.34
N MET A 687 -7.35 12.66 5.57
CA MET A 687 -8.20 12.55 6.76
C MET A 687 -7.38 12.40 8.05
N GLU A 688 -6.28 11.63 8.00
CA GLU A 688 -5.38 11.44 9.14
C GLU A 688 -4.72 12.74 9.59
N GLN A 689 -4.43 13.62 8.63
CA GLN A 689 -3.75 14.91 8.83
C GLN A 689 -4.72 16.11 8.82
N GLU A 690 -6.04 15.86 8.81
CA GLU A 690 -7.09 16.89 8.79
C GLU A 690 -6.98 17.88 7.61
N VAL A 691 -6.43 17.43 6.48
CA VAL A 691 -6.24 18.20 5.25
C VAL A 691 -7.60 18.54 4.63
N SER A 692 -7.79 19.81 4.26
CA SER A 692 -9.00 20.30 3.61
C SER A 692 -9.03 20.02 2.09
N VAL A 693 -10.22 20.02 1.50
CA VAL A 693 -10.38 19.93 0.04
C VAL A 693 -9.68 21.06 -0.71
N LYS A 694 -9.46 22.21 -0.06
CA LYS A 694 -8.68 23.32 -0.62
C LYS A 694 -7.23 22.92 -0.79
N GLU A 695 -6.58 22.39 0.24
CA GLU A 695 -5.18 21.97 0.16
C GLU A 695 -4.96 20.86 -0.88
N ILE A 696 -5.89 19.91 -0.99
CA ILE A 696 -5.87 18.90 -2.06
C ILE A 696 -5.99 19.56 -3.44
N ALA A 697 -6.88 20.54 -3.61
CA ALA A 697 -7.04 21.25 -4.89
C ALA A 697 -5.81 22.07 -5.31
N TYR A 698 -4.99 22.53 -4.36
CA TYR A 698 -3.72 23.22 -4.63
C TYR A 698 -2.52 22.26 -4.75
N THR A 699 -2.70 20.98 -4.40
CA THR A 699 -1.67 19.96 -4.57
C THR A 699 -1.55 19.57 -6.04
N ILE A 700 -0.33 19.63 -6.58
CA ILE A 700 -0.04 19.26 -7.97
C ILE A 700 -0.16 17.74 -8.11
N HIS A 701 -1.24 17.29 -8.78
CA HIS A 701 -1.42 15.89 -9.13
C HIS A 701 -0.72 15.58 -10.46
N PRO A 702 -0.07 14.41 -10.59
CA PRO A 702 0.52 14.00 -11.87
C PRO A 702 -0.55 13.81 -12.96
N HIS A 703 -0.24 14.26 -14.18
CA HIS A 703 -1.16 14.18 -15.33
C HIS A 703 -0.54 13.39 -16.51
N PRO A 704 -1.30 12.52 -17.20
CA PRO A 704 -2.65 12.04 -16.88
C PRO A 704 -2.64 10.80 -15.96
N THR A 705 -3.40 10.81 -14.86
CA THR A 705 -3.52 9.70 -13.91
C THR A 705 -4.97 9.43 -13.47
N TYR A 706 -5.21 8.31 -12.77
CA TYR A 706 -6.52 8.04 -12.17
C TYR A 706 -6.74 8.84 -10.88
N SER A 707 -5.68 9.13 -10.12
CA SER A 707 -5.77 9.88 -8.85
C SER A 707 -6.19 11.34 -9.05
N GLU A 708 -5.98 11.93 -10.24
CA GLU A 708 -6.56 13.23 -10.61
C GLU A 708 -8.08 13.34 -10.41
N ILE A 709 -8.80 12.22 -10.34
CA ILE A 709 -10.22 12.24 -10.02
C ILE A 709 -10.50 12.81 -8.62
N ILE A 710 -9.61 12.53 -7.65
CA ILE A 710 -9.68 13.10 -6.29
C ILE A 710 -9.49 14.60 -6.38
N TRP A 711 -8.46 15.04 -7.11
CA TRP A 711 -8.21 16.46 -7.34
C TRP A 711 -9.39 17.17 -7.99
N GLU A 712 -10.02 16.60 -9.01
CA GLU A 712 -11.19 17.21 -9.66
C GLU A 712 -12.37 17.38 -8.70
N ALA A 713 -12.63 16.35 -7.88
CA ALA A 713 -13.67 16.43 -6.86
C ALA A 713 -13.32 17.43 -5.75
N ALA A 714 -12.06 17.47 -5.30
CA ALA A 714 -11.58 18.42 -4.30
C ALA A 714 -11.61 19.87 -4.81
N ARG A 715 -11.18 20.10 -6.06
CA ARG A 715 -11.23 21.40 -6.73
C ARG A 715 -12.66 21.91 -6.89
N SER A 716 -13.59 21.02 -7.28
CA SER A 716 -15.02 21.35 -7.34
C SER A 716 -15.57 21.72 -5.96
N ALA A 717 -15.19 20.97 -4.92
CA ALA A 717 -15.59 21.25 -3.54
C ALA A 717 -15.04 22.57 -3.02
N ALA A 718 -13.74 22.83 -3.24
CA ALA A 718 -13.08 24.07 -2.84
C ALA A 718 -13.68 25.30 -3.52
N LEU A 719 -13.99 25.22 -4.82
CA LEU A 719 -14.66 26.29 -5.55
C LEU A 719 -16.06 26.55 -4.97
N LYS A 720 -16.81 25.50 -4.62
CA LYS A 720 -18.14 25.65 -4.03
C LYS A 720 -18.08 26.38 -2.68
N LEU A 721 -17.17 25.98 -1.79
CA LEU A 721 -16.96 26.65 -0.50
C LEU A 721 -16.62 28.13 -0.71
N TYR A 722 -15.67 28.42 -1.61
CA TYR A 722 -15.30 29.79 -1.95
C TYR A 722 -16.51 30.64 -2.42
N LEU A 723 -17.34 30.09 -3.31
CA LEU A 723 -18.53 30.78 -3.81
C LEU A 723 -19.60 30.99 -2.74
N GLU A 724 -19.76 30.05 -1.79
CA GLU A 724 -20.71 30.19 -0.69
C GLU A 724 -20.26 31.25 0.32
N GLU A 725 -18.96 31.40 0.56
CA GLU A 725 -18.39 32.46 1.40
C GLU A 725 -18.57 33.85 0.80
N HIS A 726 -18.43 34.00 -0.54
CA HIS A 726 -18.46 35.29 -1.24
C HIS A 726 -19.86 35.68 -1.75
N LYS A 727 -20.88 34.86 -1.49
CA LYS A 727 -22.30 35.19 -1.73
C LYS A 727 -22.98 35.84 -0.53
N LYS A 728 -22.34 35.85 0.64
CA LYS A 728 -22.76 36.59 1.85
C LYS A 728 -22.13 37.97 1.85
#